data_AF-A0A956SG93-F1
#
_entry.id   AF-A0A956SG93-F1
#
_cell.length_a   1.000
_cell.length_b   1.000
_cell.length_c   1.000
_cell.angle_alpha   90.00
_cell.angle_beta   90.00
_cell.angle_gamma   90.00
#
_symmetry.space_group_name_H-M   'P 1'
#
loop_
_entity.id
_entity.type
_entity.pdbx_description
1 polymer ?
#
loop_
_entity_poly.entity_id
_entity_poly.type
_entity_poly.pdbx_seq_one_letter_code
_entity_poly.pdbx_strand_id
1 'polypeptide(L)'
;MHPQEAQVAGSHNPIPIHPGRSNEPLHSAGPRGATGRSGARIARGIVVLCTLLVMAACGGGDDSPTSVNSAPEILQITLEKLAVAQGEEISISCMAEDPDNDPLTYVWSADVGEFLGDDDVADVDWRAPEAYEGDATITVVVTDGSSESDPRHVTVDVQAESGTLTGTITQTGTSDVLEGVTVAIGQLSAQTSADGTYEIEGIPLGNHDAAAGLAGFVTNTRSIEIKNGPNELNFTLTPEADMGTITGRVTNSRGEPVVGAVCRISSRDLQTETGSDGRYSLGPMPQGPFNLQVTRPGYILFSRSQELSSTEQVLDVALTTAVPGSPTNVVVTRSGTTMTLTWDAPDGDTIDGYHLYWNIDATTTEEVPGGLLGSETTSFTISGTEHHLYRFIVFAIDIEGREGGANGISNAVVLSELSNLVDIPAGQVVMGEWVPGEDAPLTSEHAGNPVSVGAFQIEENEVTNQQFYTFLWEATSSGFASMTSTEVLENGNQLILFGVSKIKLEGNIFKLPEEYQDHPVTGVTWFGAEAYARFYGRRLPTEAEWERAARGSSTTSGTYENSGVGYGTRYPWGNDAPTTTLANYGELIGRTRAVRSLPAGATVHWGAPVYEMAGNVWEWCQDWSGPYTNPHTPPSTGTHRVLRGGSYHDEAQKLATWARFKQDPGVTSVWTGFRCAN
;
A
#
# COMPACT_ATOMS: atom_id res chain seq x y z
N MET A 1 -46.44 5.65 3.21
CA MET A 1 -46.77 4.25 3.59
C MET A 1 -46.01 3.94 4.87
N HIS A 2 -46.59 3.16 5.78
CA HIS A 2 -45.88 2.36 6.80
C HIS A 2 -45.79 0.92 6.26
N PRO A 3 -44.94 0.00 6.75
CA PRO A 3 -44.39 -0.16 8.12
C PRO A 3 -42.90 0.27 8.21
N GLN A 4 -42.12 0.19 9.31
CA GLN A 4 -42.14 -0.54 10.59
C GLN A 4 -41.57 -1.98 10.55
N GLU A 5 -40.39 -2.19 11.14
CA GLU A 5 -39.83 -3.51 11.48
C GLU A 5 -39.30 -3.49 12.92
N ALA A 6 -39.00 -4.67 13.48
CA ALA A 6 -38.86 -4.89 14.93
C ALA A 6 -37.60 -5.69 15.33
N GLN A 7 -37.26 -5.64 16.61
CA GLN A 7 -36.19 -6.44 17.23
C GLN A 7 -36.61 -7.91 17.41
N VAL A 8 -35.67 -8.84 17.21
CA VAL A 8 -35.57 -10.11 17.96
C VAL A 8 -34.07 -10.38 18.22
N ALA A 9 -33.73 -11.02 19.34
CA ALA A 9 -32.38 -11.45 19.69
C ALA A 9 -32.30 -12.99 19.79
N GLY A 10 -31.10 -13.56 19.59
CA GLY A 10 -30.80 -14.99 19.73
C GLY A 10 -29.34 -15.22 20.15
N SER A 11 -29.02 -16.37 20.74
CA SER A 11 -27.81 -16.55 21.57
C SER A 11 -27.18 -17.95 21.51
N HIS A 12 -25.88 -18.02 21.86
CA HIS A 12 -25.05 -19.24 22.10
C HIS A 12 -24.68 -20.05 20.82
N ASN A 13 -23.55 -20.76 20.71
CA ASN A 13 -22.35 -20.88 21.58
C ASN A 13 -21.09 -21.23 20.73
N PRO A 14 -19.85 -21.35 21.30
CA PRO A 14 -18.60 -21.28 20.53
C PRO A 14 -18.07 -22.61 19.94
N ILE A 15 -17.05 -22.46 19.10
CA ILE A 15 -16.32 -23.51 18.34
C ILE A 15 -15.20 -24.14 19.18
N PRO A 16 -15.05 -25.49 19.21
CA PRO A 16 -13.84 -26.18 19.65
C PRO A 16 -12.83 -26.40 18.49
N ILE A 17 -11.52 -26.39 18.76
CA ILE A 17 -10.44 -26.49 17.76
C ILE A 17 -9.40 -27.55 18.20
N HIS A 18 -8.72 -28.17 17.22
CA HIS A 18 -7.69 -29.24 17.30
C HIS A 18 -8.27 -30.66 17.51
N PRO A 19 -7.67 -31.67 16.84
CA PRO A 19 -6.42 -32.27 17.32
C PRO A 19 -5.34 -32.61 16.25
N GLY A 20 -4.07 -32.64 16.70
CA GLY A 20 -2.97 -33.43 16.09
C GLY A 20 -2.35 -32.94 14.76
N ARG A 21 -1.23 -33.51 14.30
CA ARG A 21 -0.13 -34.21 15.03
C ARG A 21 1.14 -34.26 14.12
N SER A 22 2.33 -34.38 14.74
CA SER A 22 3.57 -34.98 14.18
C SER A 22 3.94 -34.81 12.70
N ASN A 23 5.03 -34.08 12.42
CA ASN A 23 6.00 -34.45 11.38
C ASN A 23 7.13 -35.28 12.02
N GLU A 24 7.73 -36.19 11.25
CA GLU A 24 8.83 -37.07 11.70
C GLU A 24 9.99 -37.10 10.63
N PRO A 25 10.97 -38.04 10.57
CA PRO A 25 12.35 -37.65 10.85
C PRO A 25 13.38 -37.94 9.73
N LEU A 26 14.62 -37.50 9.96
CA LEU A 26 15.85 -37.94 9.30
C LEU A 26 16.99 -37.96 10.35
N HIS A 27 17.97 -38.87 10.37
CA HIS A 27 18.23 -40.03 9.51
C HIS A 27 19.27 -40.98 10.16
N SER A 28 19.31 -42.24 9.68
CA SER A 28 20.50 -43.01 9.23
C SER A 28 20.67 -44.45 9.78
N ALA A 29 21.31 -45.28 8.94
CA ALA A 29 21.54 -46.73 9.03
C ALA A 29 22.07 -47.27 10.38
N GLY A 30 21.88 -48.54 10.77
CA GLY A 30 21.76 -49.77 9.96
C GLY A 30 23.14 -50.46 9.75
N PRO A 31 23.27 -51.61 9.05
CA PRO A 31 22.23 -52.46 8.44
C PRO A 31 22.44 -54.01 8.58
N ARG A 32 21.45 -54.82 8.13
CA ARG A 32 21.51 -56.28 7.80
C ARG A 32 21.77 -57.23 8.99
N GLY A 33 21.23 -58.45 9.06
CA GLY A 33 20.36 -59.25 8.17
C GLY A 33 20.75 -60.74 8.25
N ALA A 34 19.98 -61.76 7.89
CA ALA A 34 18.59 -61.97 7.48
C ALA A 34 18.47 -63.47 7.09
N THR A 35 17.28 -64.08 7.15
CA THR A 35 16.94 -65.45 6.64
C THR A 35 17.57 -66.68 7.35
N GLY A 36 16.96 -67.87 7.23
CA GLY A 36 17.58 -69.14 7.68
C GLY A 36 16.76 -70.44 7.59
N ARG A 37 15.52 -70.47 8.10
CA ARG A 37 14.51 -71.57 8.12
C ARG A 37 14.95 -73.06 8.29
N SER A 38 14.43 -73.62 9.39
CA SER A 38 13.85 -74.99 9.55
C SER A 38 14.74 -76.26 9.51
N GLY A 39 14.35 -77.29 10.28
CA GLY A 39 14.88 -78.66 10.10
C GLY A 39 14.86 -79.64 11.29
N ALA A 40 13.68 -80.17 11.67
CA ALA A 40 13.46 -81.43 12.41
C ALA A 40 13.96 -81.62 13.87
N ARG A 41 13.07 -82.18 14.72
CA ARG A 41 13.35 -82.76 16.05
C ARG A 41 14.15 -84.06 15.94
N ILE A 42 14.96 -84.45 16.95
CA ILE A 42 15.13 -85.85 17.43
C ILE A 42 15.96 -85.98 18.74
N ALA A 43 15.41 -86.74 19.70
CA ALA A 43 16.02 -87.54 20.79
C ALA A 43 17.16 -87.02 21.71
N ARG A 44 16.81 -86.92 23.02
CA ARG A 44 17.45 -87.55 24.21
C ARG A 44 18.99 -87.67 24.32
N GLY A 45 19.52 -87.16 25.44
CA GLY A 45 20.39 -87.96 26.33
C GLY A 45 21.61 -87.25 26.96
N ILE A 46 22.25 -87.98 27.90
CA ILE A 46 23.54 -87.68 28.59
C ILE A 46 23.43 -86.60 29.70
N VAL A 47 24.09 -86.64 30.87
CA VAL A 47 24.43 -87.67 31.90
C VAL A 47 25.54 -87.10 32.81
N VAL A 48 25.25 -87.00 34.11
CA VAL A 48 26.10 -87.12 35.33
C VAL A 48 27.63 -86.87 35.25
N LEU A 49 28.11 -85.95 36.09
CA LEU A 49 29.41 -85.91 36.83
C LEU A 49 29.32 -84.71 37.81
N CYS A 50 29.93 -84.59 39.00
CA CYS A 50 30.66 -85.44 39.95
C CYS A 50 30.69 -84.68 41.32
N THR A 51 31.12 -85.14 42.52
CA THR A 51 31.89 -86.31 43.02
C THR A 51 31.48 -86.58 44.49
N LEU A 52 31.85 -87.73 45.09
CA LEU A 52 31.76 -87.93 46.56
C LEU A 52 32.89 -87.21 47.32
N LEU A 53 32.63 -86.85 48.59
CA LEU A 53 33.65 -86.83 49.63
C LEU A 53 33.06 -87.37 50.95
N VAL A 54 33.68 -88.40 51.52
CA VAL A 54 33.23 -89.08 52.75
C VAL A 54 34.23 -88.87 53.86
N MET A 55 33.78 -88.42 55.03
CA MET A 55 34.41 -88.77 56.31
C MET A 55 33.33 -89.05 57.36
N ALA A 56 33.58 -90.06 58.19
CA ALA A 56 32.71 -90.45 59.30
C ALA A 56 33.46 -90.26 60.63
N ALA A 57 32.77 -89.76 61.64
CA ALA A 57 33.20 -89.75 63.03
C ALA A 57 31.98 -89.97 63.94
N CYS A 58 32.17 -90.64 65.08
CA CYS A 58 31.07 -91.14 65.90
C CYS A 58 30.85 -90.31 67.17
N GLY A 59 29.58 -89.96 67.44
CA GLY A 59 28.94 -90.23 68.73
C GLY A 59 29.20 -89.30 69.93
N GLY A 60 28.21 -88.44 70.20
CA GLY A 60 27.62 -88.31 71.53
C GLY A 60 28.00 -87.10 72.41
N GLY A 61 26.97 -86.45 72.97
CA GLY A 61 27.07 -85.47 74.06
C GLY A 61 26.26 -84.20 73.82
N ASP A 62 25.48 -83.77 74.83
CA ASP A 62 24.78 -82.47 74.91
C ASP A 62 25.75 -81.30 74.59
N ASP A 63 25.32 -80.19 73.98
CA ASP A 63 24.26 -79.30 74.47
C ASP A 63 23.63 -78.43 73.35
N SER A 64 22.52 -77.74 73.63
CA SER A 64 21.72 -77.03 72.62
C SER A 64 22.21 -75.60 72.28
N PRO A 65 21.90 -75.13 71.05
CA PRO A 65 20.89 -74.06 70.94
C PRO A 65 19.78 -74.40 69.93
N THR A 66 18.67 -73.65 70.00
CA THR A 66 17.63 -73.68 68.97
C THR A 66 18.17 -73.09 67.65
N SER A 67 18.13 -73.87 66.56
CA SER A 67 18.28 -73.33 65.21
C SER A 67 17.16 -72.32 64.92
N VAL A 68 17.47 -71.33 64.09
CA VAL A 68 16.51 -70.38 63.53
C VAL A 68 16.46 -70.66 62.04
N ASN A 69 15.28 -71.06 61.56
CA ASN A 69 15.01 -71.40 60.17
C ASN A 69 15.42 -70.24 59.25
N SER A 70 16.30 -70.52 58.28
CA SER A 70 16.61 -69.63 57.16
C SER A 70 15.55 -69.78 56.08
N ALA A 71 15.35 -68.79 55.20
CA ALA A 71 14.42 -68.93 54.08
C ALA A 71 15.15 -69.43 52.82
N PRO A 72 14.49 -70.21 51.94
CA PRO A 72 15.10 -70.71 50.70
C PRO A 72 15.37 -69.57 49.71
N GLU A 73 16.48 -69.69 48.95
CA GLU A 73 16.88 -68.72 47.94
C GLU A 73 16.71 -69.28 46.52
N ILE A 74 15.96 -68.56 45.67
CA ILE A 74 15.84 -68.88 44.24
C ILE A 74 17.07 -68.34 43.51
N LEU A 75 17.92 -69.26 43.05
CA LEU A 75 19.19 -68.98 42.38
C LEU A 75 19.00 -68.66 40.89
N GLN A 76 18.16 -69.42 40.18
CA GLN A 76 17.94 -69.27 38.75
C GLN A 76 16.58 -69.79 38.30
N ILE A 77 15.93 -69.10 37.36
CA ILE A 77 14.84 -69.65 36.52
C ILE A 77 15.37 -69.77 35.09
N THR A 78 15.03 -70.86 34.40
CA THR A 78 15.35 -71.06 32.98
C THR A 78 14.10 -71.43 32.18
N LEU A 79 13.81 -70.64 31.15
CA LEU A 79 12.76 -70.87 30.16
C LEU A 79 13.33 -71.64 28.95
N GLU A 80 12.57 -72.54 28.33
CA GLU A 80 12.93 -73.13 27.03
C GLU A 80 13.03 -72.05 25.93
N LYS A 81 12.10 -71.08 25.94
CA LYS A 81 12.01 -69.99 24.96
C LYS A 81 11.60 -68.68 25.64
N LEU A 82 12.09 -67.56 25.12
CA LEU A 82 11.70 -66.21 25.56
C LEU A 82 10.52 -65.62 24.75
N ALA A 83 10.22 -66.22 23.60
CA ALA A 83 9.08 -65.88 22.76
C ALA A 83 8.47 -67.17 22.17
N VAL A 84 7.15 -67.22 22.05
CA VAL A 84 6.35 -68.41 21.69
C VAL A 84 5.14 -68.03 20.83
N ALA A 85 4.60 -68.96 20.07
CA ALA A 85 3.33 -68.75 19.37
C ALA A 85 2.12 -68.91 20.32
N GLN A 86 0.98 -68.31 19.95
CA GLN A 86 -0.32 -68.60 20.57
C GLN A 86 -0.60 -70.11 20.62
N GLY A 87 -0.95 -70.64 21.81
CA GLY A 87 -1.19 -72.06 22.01
C GLY A 87 0.05 -72.97 22.03
N GLU A 88 1.28 -72.42 22.03
CA GLU A 88 2.52 -73.19 22.16
C GLU A 88 2.84 -73.55 23.62
N GLU A 89 3.46 -74.72 23.83
CA GLU A 89 3.93 -75.23 25.12
C GLU A 89 5.45 -75.04 25.26
N ILE A 90 5.92 -74.70 26.46
CA ILE A 90 7.34 -74.63 26.84
C ILE A 90 7.58 -75.17 28.24
N SER A 91 8.73 -75.80 28.45
CA SER A 91 9.19 -76.17 29.80
C SER A 91 9.87 -75.00 30.51
N ILE A 92 9.68 -74.92 31.83
CA ILE A 92 10.23 -73.90 32.73
C ILE A 92 10.83 -74.61 33.94
N SER A 93 12.02 -74.18 34.37
CA SER A 93 12.76 -74.79 35.47
C SER A 93 13.21 -73.76 36.49
N CYS A 94 13.12 -74.08 37.78
CA CYS A 94 13.55 -73.25 38.90
C CYS A 94 14.59 -73.99 39.75
N MET A 95 15.77 -73.40 39.92
CA MET A 95 16.82 -73.88 40.81
C MET A 95 16.85 -73.01 42.07
N ALA A 96 16.57 -73.63 43.21
CA ALA A 96 16.61 -73.02 44.53
C ALA A 96 17.40 -73.89 45.51
N GLU A 97 18.01 -73.27 46.51
CA GLU A 97 18.74 -73.93 47.60
C GLU A 97 18.24 -73.43 48.96
N ASP A 98 18.34 -74.29 49.98
CA ASP A 98 17.97 -73.96 51.36
C ASP A 98 19.20 -73.97 52.29
N PRO A 99 19.44 -72.92 53.11
CA PRO A 99 20.62 -72.85 53.96
C PRO A 99 20.66 -73.86 55.12
N ASP A 100 19.49 -74.31 55.61
CA ASP A 100 19.36 -75.35 56.64
C ASP A 100 19.18 -76.76 56.01
N ASN A 101 19.04 -76.82 54.68
CA ASN A 101 18.86 -78.00 53.83
C ASN A 101 17.50 -78.71 54.07
N ASP A 102 16.44 -77.95 54.32
CA ASP A 102 15.08 -78.49 54.45
C ASP A 102 14.42 -78.82 53.08
N PRO A 103 13.36 -79.67 53.03
CA PRO A 103 12.74 -80.10 51.78
C PRO A 103 11.88 -79.01 51.14
N LEU A 104 12.14 -78.69 49.87
CA LEU A 104 11.48 -77.59 49.16
C LEU A 104 10.29 -78.03 48.32
N THR A 105 9.21 -77.25 48.38
CA THR A 105 8.08 -77.28 47.43
C THR A 105 7.91 -75.92 46.75
N TYR A 106 7.39 -75.94 45.53
CA TYR A 106 7.28 -74.78 44.65
C TYR A 106 5.82 -74.32 44.56
N VAL A 107 5.60 -73.06 44.21
CA VAL A 107 4.28 -72.50 43.91
C VAL A 107 4.41 -71.61 42.68
N TRP A 108 3.92 -72.11 41.55
CA TRP A 108 3.91 -71.40 40.27
C TRP A 108 2.61 -70.60 40.05
N SER A 109 2.71 -69.47 39.37
CA SER A 109 1.55 -68.67 38.95
C SER A 109 1.88 -67.84 37.71
N ALA A 110 0.86 -67.49 36.93
CA ALA A 110 1.00 -66.66 35.74
C ALA A 110 -0.18 -65.67 35.63
N ASP A 111 0.03 -64.54 34.96
CA ASP A 111 -1.04 -63.58 34.65
C ASP A 111 -1.96 -64.05 33.50
N VAL A 112 -1.39 -64.79 32.53
CA VAL A 112 -2.08 -65.50 31.46
C VAL A 112 -1.45 -66.87 31.18
N GLY A 113 -2.17 -67.73 30.46
CA GLY A 113 -1.76 -69.10 30.14
C GLY A 113 -2.15 -70.12 31.22
N GLU A 114 -1.71 -71.36 31.06
CA GLU A 114 -1.98 -72.45 32.01
C GLU A 114 -0.74 -73.34 32.22
N PHE A 115 -0.55 -73.84 33.44
CA PHE A 115 0.46 -74.86 33.74
C PHE A 115 -0.11 -76.26 33.52
N LEU A 116 0.75 -77.18 33.11
CA LEU A 116 0.38 -78.53 32.70
C LEU A 116 1.13 -79.58 33.56
N GLY A 117 0.41 -80.28 34.42
CA GLY A 117 0.96 -81.34 35.27
C GLY A 117 0.81 -81.02 36.76
N ASP A 118 1.75 -81.50 37.57
CA ASP A 118 1.90 -81.14 38.98
C ASP A 118 2.66 -79.80 39.06
N ASP A 119 2.17 -78.84 39.85
CA ASP A 119 2.68 -77.46 39.95
C ASP A 119 3.41 -77.16 41.27
N ASP A 120 3.70 -78.19 42.08
CA ASP A 120 4.46 -78.11 43.33
C ASP A 120 5.96 -78.44 43.19
N VAL A 121 6.43 -78.67 41.94
CA VAL A 121 7.78 -79.12 41.57
C VAL A 121 8.65 -78.03 40.91
N ALA A 122 9.95 -78.31 40.86
CA ALA A 122 10.98 -77.41 40.31
C ALA A 122 10.90 -77.20 38.78
N ASP A 123 10.42 -78.20 38.04
CA ASP A 123 10.30 -78.21 36.58
C ASP A 123 8.81 -78.33 36.19
N VAL A 124 8.26 -77.35 35.48
CA VAL A 124 6.84 -77.31 35.05
C VAL A 124 6.71 -76.99 33.56
N ASP A 125 5.69 -77.52 32.90
CA ASP A 125 5.32 -77.12 31.53
C ASP A 125 4.24 -76.02 31.58
N TRP A 126 4.37 -74.98 30.77
CA TRP A 126 3.39 -73.89 30.63
C TRP A 126 2.96 -73.72 29.17
N ARG A 127 1.67 -73.41 28.98
CA ARG A 127 1.01 -73.26 27.68
C ARG A 127 0.52 -71.82 27.49
N ALA A 128 0.98 -71.19 26.42
CA ALA A 128 0.53 -69.86 26.03
C ALA A 128 -0.95 -69.87 25.61
N PRO A 129 -1.73 -68.80 25.87
CA PRO A 129 -3.13 -68.74 25.47
C PRO A 129 -3.31 -68.83 23.94
N GLU A 130 -4.39 -69.44 23.49
CA GLU A 130 -4.77 -69.49 22.06
C GLU A 130 -5.26 -68.14 21.49
N ALA A 131 -5.45 -67.12 22.33
CA ALA A 131 -6.07 -65.85 21.97
C ALA A 131 -5.51 -64.65 22.78
N TYR A 132 -4.18 -64.58 22.90
CA TYR A 132 -3.46 -63.49 23.59
C TYR A 132 -2.21 -63.08 22.79
N GLU A 133 -1.80 -61.82 22.87
CA GLU A 133 -0.59 -61.29 22.24
C GLU A 133 0.09 -60.30 23.20
N GLY A 134 1.40 -60.44 23.38
CA GLY A 134 2.21 -59.65 24.32
C GLY A 134 2.88 -60.48 25.42
N ASP A 135 3.51 -59.80 26.39
CA ASP A 135 4.27 -60.41 27.49
C ASP A 135 3.36 -61.13 28.50
N ALA A 136 3.54 -62.44 28.68
CA ALA A 136 3.02 -63.21 29.80
C ALA A 136 4.03 -63.22 30.96
N THR A 137 3.60 -62.86 32.17
CA THR A 137 4.44 -62.83 33.38
C THR A 137 4.24 -64.10 34.21
N ILE A 138 5.30 -64.89 34.33
CA ILE A 138 5.33 -66.14 35.10
C ILE A 138 6.12 -65.92 36.39
N THR A 139 5.58 -66.42 37.50
CA THR A 139 6.08 -66.18 38.86
C THR A 139 6.23 -67.51 39.61
N VAL A 140 7.31 -67.63 40.39
CA VAL A 140 7.49 -68.75 41.33
C VAL A 140 7.87 -68.24 42.72
N VAL A 141 7.35 -68.94 43.73
CA VAL A 141 7.74 -68.85 45.13
C VAL A 141 8.14 -70.25 45.58
N VAL A 142 9.14 -70.36 46.45
CA VAL A 142 9.63 -71.63 47.01
C VAL A 142 9.50 -71.59 48.53
N THR A 143 9.10 -72.72 49.13
CA THR A 143 8.91 -72.85 50.58
C THR A 143 9.51 -74.15 51.11
N ASP A 144 10.01 -74.08 52.33
CA ASP A 144 10.51 -75.18 53.18
C ASP A 144 9.41 -75.76 54.13
N GLY A 145 8.19 -75.18 54.10
CA GLY A 145 7.08 -75.49 55.01
C GLY A 145 7.02 -74.65 56.30
N SER A 146 8.02 -73.80 56.55
CA SER A 146 8.17 -72.87 57.68
C SER A 146 8.21 -71.39 57.26
N SER A 147 8.69 -71.11 56.04
CA SER A 147 9.01 -69.80 55.48
C SER A 147 8.91 -69.80 53.94
N GLU A 148 9.03 -68.64 53.29
CA GLU A 148 8.89 -68.47 51.84
C GLU A 148 10.05 -67.62 51.28
N SER A 149 10.51 -67.94 50.07
CA SER A 149 11.49 -67.17 49.30
C SER A 149 10.90 -65.84 48.81
N ASP A 150 11.74 -64.81 48.58
CA ASP A 150 11.34 -63.65 47.76
C ASP A 150 10.85 -64.12 46.36
N PRO A 151 9.65 -63.71 45.89
CA PRO A 151 9.13 -64.13 44.59
C PRO A 151 10.05 -63.78 43.42
N ARG A 152 10.15 -64.67 42.44
CA ARG A 152 10.88 -64.44 41.19
C ARG A 152 9.95 -64.47 39.98
N HIS A 153 10.15 -63.53 39.07
CA HIS A 153 9.35 -63.36 37.86
C HIS A 153 10.22 -63.55 36.60
N VAL A 154 9.64 -64.11 35.54
CA VAL A 154 10.16 -64.14 34.17
C VAL A 154 9.04 -63.80 33.19
N THR A 155 9.38 -63.28 32.01
CA THR A 155 8.40 -62.91 30.97
C THR A 155 8.59 -63.74 29.70
N VAL A 156 7.48 -64.09 29.05
CA VAL A 156 7.44 -64.83 27.78
C VAL A 156 6.59 -64.04 26.78
N ASP A 157 7.18 -63.65 25.65
CA ASP A 157 6.51 -62.90 24.58
C ASP A 157 5.61 -63.83 23.75
N VAL A 158 4.29 -63.66 23.82
CA VAL A 158 3.33 -64.45 23.06
C VAL A 158 2.99 -63.74 21.75
N GLN A 159 3.41 -64.34 20.63
CA GLN A 159 3.29 -63.78 19.28
C GLN A 159 2.13 -64.38 18.49
N ALA A 160 1.44 -63.55 17.71
CA ALA A 160 0.34 -63.97 16.83
C ALA A 160 0.85 -64.62 15.53
N GLU A 161 0.11 -65.61 15.00
CA GLU A 161 0.46 -66.20 13.70
C GLU A 161 0.30 -65.20 12.55
N SER A 162 1.35 -65.10 11.71
CA SER A 162 1.38 -64.21 10.54
C SER A 162 2.02 -64.87 9.32
N GLY A 163 1.81 -64.27 8.15
CA GLY A 163 2.39 -64.67 6.88
C GLY A 163 3.15 -63.52 6.21
N THR A 164 4.02 -63.88 5.27
CA THR A 164 4.74 -62.94 4.39
C THR A 164 4.05 -62.93 3.02
N LEU A 165 3.90 -61.76 2.41
CA LEU A 165 3.43 -61.58 1.03
C LEU A 165 4.55 -61.03 0.16
N THR A 166 4.92 -61.78 -0.88
CA THR A 166 5.89 -61.37 -1.91
C THR A 166 5.20 -61.23 -3.28
N GLY A 167 5.79 -60.46 -4.19
CA GLY A 167 5.31 -60.41 -5.57
C GLY A 167 6.17 -59.55 -6.49
N THR A 168 5.79 -59.53 -7.77
CA THR A 168 6.37 -58.71 -8.83
C THR A 168 5.30 -57.86 -9.51
N ILE A 169 5.70 -56.68 -10.01
CA ILE A 169 4.79 -55.77 -10.71
C ILE A 169 5.31 -55.40 -12.09
N THR A 170 4.44 -55.57 -13.10
CA THR A 170 4.71 -55.36 -14.52
C THR A 170 3.80 -54.32 -15.15
N GLN A 171 4.19 -53.75 -16.30
CA GLN A 171 3.34 -52.85 -17.09
C GLN A 171 2.52 -53.62 -18.15
N THR A 172 1.21 -53.36 -18.21
CA THR A 172 0.27 -53.97 -19.16
C THR A 172 0.75 -53.83 -20.60
N GLY A 173 0.80 -54.95 -21.33
CA GLY A 173 1.22 -55.00 -22.74
C GLY A 173 2.73 -54.98 -22.98
N THR A 174 3.55 -54.99 -21.92
CA THR A 174 5.02 -55.03 -21.99
C THR A 174 5.57 -56.23 -21.22
N SER A 175 6.89 -56.39 -21.24
CA SER A 175 7.64 -57.26 -20.29
C SER A 175 8.29 -56.47 -19.15
N ASP A 176 7.96 -55.18 -19.03
CA ASP A 176 8.75 -54.24 -18.22
C ASP A 176 8.25 -54.25 -16.78
N VAL A 177 9.21 -54.26 -15.85
CA VAL A 177 8.97 -54.22 -14.39
C VAL A 177 8.92 -52.78 -13.89
N LEU A 178 8.12 -52.53 -12.86
CA LEU A 178 7.89 -51.18 -12.33
C LEU A 178 8.49 -51.00 -10.93
N GLU A 179 9.47 -50.11 -10.81
CA GLU A 179 10.06 -49.64 -9.55
C GLU A 179 9.18 -48.57 -8.86
N GLY A 180 9.23 -48.48 -7.53
CA GLY A 180 8.54 -47.43 -6.78
C GLY A 180 7.00 -47.53 -6.70
N VAL A 181 6.41 -48.61 -7.23
CA VAL A 181 4.98 -48.91 -7.09
C VAL A 181 4.71 -49.16 -5.61
N THR A 182 3.74 -48.45 -5.03
CA THR A 182 3.34 -48.68 -3.65
C THR A 182 2.29 -49.78 -3.59
N VAL A 183 2.57 -50.82 -2.81
CA VAL A 183 1.66 -51.95 -2.55
C VAL A 183 1.21 -51.89 -1.10
N ALA A 184 -0.09 -51.92 -0.85
CA ALA A 184 -0.68 -51.86 0.48
C ALA A 184 -1.65 -53.03 0.74
N ILE A 185 -1.65 -53.53 1.97
CA ILE A 185 -2.52 -54.61 2.45
C ILE A 185 -2.89 -54.34 3.93
N GLY A 186 -4.17 -54.13 4.22
CA GLY A 186 -4.64 -53.77 5.56
C GLY A 186 -4.10 -52.42 6.06
N GLN A 187 -3.09 -52.45 6.94
CA GLN A 187 -2.34 -51.27 7.43
C GLN A 187 -0.85 -51.32 7.04
N LEU A 188 -0.41 -52.39 6.36
CA LEU A 188 0.98 -52.62 5.97
C LEU A 188 1.18 -52.20 4.51
N SER A 189 2.39 -51.75 4.17
CA SER A 189 2.75 -51.42 2.79
C SER A 189 4.24 -51.56 2.52
N ALA A 190 4.59 -51.74 1.25
CA ALA A 190 5.95 -51.72 0.73
C ALA A 190 5.98 -50.96 -0.61
N GLN A 191 7.17 -50.62 -1.08
CA GLN A 191 7.40 -50.14 -2.45
C GLN A 191 8.20 -51.15 -3.24
N THR A 192 7.97 -51.24 -4.55
CA THR A 192 8.73 -52.14 -5.41
C THR A 192 10.18 -51.69 -5.59
N SER A 193 11.07 -52.67 -5.55
CA SER A 193 12.50 -52.59 -5.88
C SER A 193 12.72 -52.28 -7.38
N ALA A 194 13.97 -51.96 -7.75
CA ALA A 194 14.41 -51.73 -9.14
C ALA A 194 14.22 -52.92 -10.09
N ASP A 195 13.99 -54.12 -9.56
CA ASP A 195 13.59 -55.33 -10.30
C ASP A 195 12.07 -55.58 -10.30
N GLY A 196 11.28 -54.64 -9.77
CA GLY A 196 9.83 -54.72 -9.64
C GLY A 196 9.32 -55.66 -8.55
N THR A 197 10.20 -56.23 -7.71
CA THR A 197 9.81 -57.10 -6.59
C THR A 197 9.33 -56.31 -5.38
N TYR A 198 8.45 -56.88 -4.57
CA TYR A 198 8.08 -56.35 -3.25
C TYR A 198 7.91 -57.49 -2.22
N GLU A 199 8.03 -57.15 -0.94
CA GLU A 199 7.84 -58.06 0.20
C GLU A 199 7.19 -57.31 1.37
N ILE A 200 6.21 -57.93 2.03
CA ILE A 200 5.50 -57.42 3.22
C ILE A 200 5.39 -58.56 4.23
N GLU A 201 6.03 -58.41 5.40
CA GLU A 201 5.97 -59.37 6.51
C GLU A 201 4.88 -58.99 7.55
N GLY A 202 4.56 -59.89 8.48
CA GLY A 202 3.70 -59.60 9.63
C GLY A 202 2.21 -59.48 9.31
N ILE A 203 1.74 -60.02 8.19
CA ILE A 203 0.33 -59.95 7.79
C ILE A 203 -0.47 -61.02 8.56
N PRO A 204 -1.54 -60.68 9.31
CA PRO A 204 -2.37 -61.66 10.00
C PRO A 204 -2.97 -62.71 9.05
N LEU A 205 -3.16 -63.95 9.52
CA LEU A 205 -3.72 -65.00 8.67
C LEU A 205 -5.19 -64.74 8.29
N GLY A 206 -5.60 -65.20 7.10
CA GLY A 206 -6.97 -65.05 6.57
C GLY A 206 -7.05 -64.25 5.28
N ASN A 207 -8.27 -63.83 4.91
CA ASN A 207 -8.53 -63.14 3.64
C ASN A 207 -8.29 -61.63 3.76
N HIS A 208 -7.52 -61.07 2.83
CA HIS A 208 -7.21 -59.64 2.72
C HIS A 208 -7.32 -59.15 1.27
N ASP A 209 -7.51 -57.85 1.09
CA ASP A 209 -7.34 -57.17 -0.20
C ASP A 209 -6.00 -56.41 -0.23
N ALA A 210 -5.24 -56.62 -1.29
CA ALA A 210 -3.99 -55.90 -1.57
C ALA A 210 -4.17 -55.00 -2.81
N ALA A 211 -3.64 -53.78 -2.76
CA ALA A 211 -3.73 -52.80 -3.84
C ALA A 211 -2.34 -52.27 -4.22
N ALA A 212 -2.07 -52.17 -5.53
CA ALA A 212 -0.85 -51.64 -6.09
C ALA A 212 -1.13 -50.38 -6.93
N GLY A 213 -0.38 -49.29 -6.70
CA GLY A 213 -0.56 -48.01 -7.39
C GLY A 213 0.73 -47.23 -7.63
N LEU A 214 0.76 -46.51 -8.76
CA LEU A 214 1.85 -45.63 -9.21
C LEU A 214 1.23 -44.47 -10.02
N ALA A 215 1.80 -43.27 -9.91
CA ALA A 215 1.28 -42.10 -10.62
C ALA A 215 1.37 -42.26 -12.15
N GLY A 216 0.29 -41.93 -12.88
CA GLY A 216 0.17 -42.16 -14.32
C GLY A 216 -0.26 -43.59 -14.72
N PHE A 217 -0.58 -44.44 -13.74
CA PHE A 217 -1.11 -45.79 -13.95
C PHE A 217 -2.43 -46.00 -13.19
N VAL A 218 -3.29 -46.85 -13.74
CA VAL A 218 -4.53 -47.27 -13.06
C VAL A 218 -4.21 -48.25 -11.94
N THR A 219 -4.56 -47.89 -10.70
CA THR A 219 -4.44 -48.73 -9.50
C THR A 219 -5.14 -50.09 -9.69
N ASN A 220 -4.47 -51.17 -9.26
CA ASN A 220 -4.96 -52.54 -9.39
C ASN A 220 -5.10 -53.18 -8.00
N THR A 221 -6.28 -53.73 -7.68
CA THR A 221 -6.62 -54.32 -6.38
C THR A 221 -7.02 -55.79 -6.53
N ARG A 222 -6.50 -56.67 -5.66
CA ARG A 222 -6.70 -58.12 -5.70
C ARG A 222 -6.79 -58.72 -4.30
N SER A 223 -7.74 -59.63 -4.10
CA SER A 223 -7.89 -60.40 -2.85
C SER A 223 -6.92 -61.59 -2.78
N ILE A 224 -6.47 -61.94 -1.58
CA ILE A 224 -5.62 -63.10 -1.29
C ILE A 224 -5.93 -63.70 0.11
N GLU A 225 -5.79 -65.02 0.22
CA GLU A 225 -5.84 -65.76 1.49
C GLU A 225 -4.40 -65.95 2.02
N ILE A 226 -4.05 -65.23 3.08
CA ILE A 226 -2.73 -65.27 3.73
C ILE A 226 -2.65 -66.47 4.68
N LYS A 227 -1.59 -67.27 4.53
CA LYS A 227 -1.28 -68.47 5.32
C LYS A 227 0.10 -68.35 5.97
N ASN A 228 0.28 -69.10 7.06
CA ASN A 228 1.57 -69.21 7.75
C ASN A 228 2.66 -69.63 6.75
N GLY A 229 3.72 -68.81 6.65
CA GLY A 229 4.76 -68.94 5.63
C GLY A 229 4.65 -67.92 4.48
N PRO A 230 5.20 -68.24 3.29
CA PRO A 230 5.25 -67.32 2.16
C PRO A 230 3.99 -67.41 1.28
N ASN A 231 3.50 -66.26 0.84
CA ASN A 231 2.35 -66.09 -0.04
C ASN A 231 2.78 -65.23 -1.25
N GLU A 232 2.25 -65.50 -2.45
CA GLU A 232 2.66 -64.80 -3.69
C GLU A 232 1.48 -64.09 -4.37
N LEU A 233 1.65 -62.82 -4.75
CA LEU A 233 0.66 -62.06 -5.50
C LEU A 233 1.32 -61.08 -6.49
N ASN A 234 1.28 -61.39 -7.79
CA ASN A 234 1.80 -60.50 -8.83
C ASN A 234 0.73 -59.52 -9.31
N PHE A 235 1.13 -58.29 -9.65
CA PHE A 235 0.26 -57.25 -10.21
C PHE A 235 0.71 -56.84 -11.62
N THR A 236 -0.22 -56.26 -12.39
CA THR A 236 0.08 -55.63 -13.67
C THR A 236 -0.66 -54.30 -13.73
N LEU A 237 0.06 -53.20 -13.99
CA LEU A 237 -0.50 -51.85 -14.03
C LEU A 237 -0.62 -51.35 -15.47
N THR A 238 -1.77 -50.75 -15.78
CA THR A 238 -2.04 -50.17 -17.11
C THR A 238 -1.76 -48.66 -17.06
N PRO A 239 -0.94 -48.10 -17.96
CA PRO A 239 -0.77 -46.65 -18.08
C PRO A 239 -2.10 -45.94 -18.38
N GLU A 240 -2.28 -44.73 -17.87
CA GLU A 240 -3.38 -43.86 -18.27
C GLU A 240 -3.18 -43.42 -19.74
N ALA A 241 -3.96 -44.00 -20.65
CA ALA A 241 -3.59 -44.13 -22.06
C ALA A 241 -3.54 -42.82 -22.88
N ASP A 242 -4.13 -41.72 -22.38
CA ASP A 242 -4.44 -40.51 -23.15
C ASP A 242 -3.86 -39.24 -22.51
N MET A 243 -2.53 -39.16 -22.33
CA MET A 243 -1.83 -37.96 -21.85
C MET A 243 -1.48 -36.98 -22.98
N GLY A 244 -1.54 -35.67 -22.71
CA GLY A 244 -1.12 -34.61 -23.65
C GLY A 244 -0.69 -33.31 -22.96
N THR A 245 -0.10 -32.39 -23.74
CA THR A 245 0.45 -31.11 -23.27
C THR A 245 -0.16 -29.94 -24.04
N ILE A 246 -0.43 -28.84 -23.35
CA ILE A 246 -0.89 -27.59 -23.94
C ILE A 246 0.31 -26.64 -24.07
N THR A 247 0.49 -26.06 -25.25
CA THR A 247 1.47 -25.00 -25.51
C THR A 247 0.75 -23.77 -26.07
N GLY A 248 1.38 -22.60 -26.07
CA GLY A 248 0.77 -21.40 -26.63
C GLY A 248 1.53 -20.13 -26.32
N ARG A 249 1.01 -19.00 -26.81
CA ARG A 249 1.52 -17.64 -26.57
C ARG A 249 0.44 -16.75 -25.99
N VAL A 250 0.78 -15.98 -24.96
CA VAL A 250 -0.06 -14.91 -24.42
C VAL A 250 0.39 -13.57 -24.99
N THR A 251 -0.54 -12.81 -25.55
CA THR A 251 -0.31 -11.47 -26.09
C THR A 251 -1.31 -10.45 -25.57
N ASN A 252 -0.98 -9.16 -25.67
CA ASN A 252 -1.94 -8.09 -25.47
C ASN A 252 -2.79 -7.86 -26.75
N SER A 253 -3.69 -6.88 -26.71
CA SER A 253 -4.53 -6.46 -27.85
C SER A 253 -3.75 -5.90 -29.06
N ARG A 254 -2.47 -5.54 -28.89
CA ARG A 254 -1.56 -5.13 -29.97
C ARG A 254 -0.74 -6.30 -30.56
N GLY A 255 -0.87 -7.52 -30.00
CA GLY A 255 -0.13 -8.71 -30.43
C GLY A 255 1.28 -8.83 -29.81
N GLU A 256 1.62 -7.93 -28.89
CA GLU A 256 2.89 -7.90 -28.15
C GLU A 256 2.87 -8.95 -27.03
N PRO A 257 4.00 -9.60 -26.70
CA PRO A 257 4.03 -10.67 -25.71
C PRO A 257 3.77 -10.16 -24.29
N VAL A 258 2.86 -10.80 -23.56
CA VAL A 258 2.69 -10.55 -22.13
C VAL A 258 3.63 -11.49 -21.37
N VAL A 259 4.61 -10.92 -20.68
CA VAL A 259 5.65 -11.64 -19.91
C VAL A 259 5.19 -11.81 -18.46
N GLY A 260 5.46 -12.96 -17.84
CA GLY A 260 5.05 -13.24 -16.46
C GLY A 260 3.53 -13.16 -16.26
N ALA A 261 2.76 -13.64 -17.22
CA ALA A 261 1.35 -13.96 -17.03
C ALA A 261 1.24 -15.40 -16.53
N VAL A 262 0.46 -15.62 -15.47
CA VAL A 262 0.25 -16.95 -14.87
C VAL A 262 -0.86 -17.66 -15.64
N CYS A 263 -0.51 -18.73 -16.34
CA CYS A 263 -1.43 -19.65 -17.01
C CYS A 263 -1.71 -20.84 -16.08
N ARG A 264 -2.97 -21.10 -15.71
CA ARG A 264 -3.36 -22.14 -14.74
C ARG A 264 -4.54 -22.98 -15.23
N ILE A 265 -4.54 -24.27 -14.88
CA ILE A 265 -5.67 -25.20 -15.02
C ILE A 265 -6.06 -25.68 -13.62
N SER A 266 -6.95 -24.92 -12.98
CA SER A 266 -7.29 -25.05 -11.56
C SER A 266 -7.94 -26.38 -11.17
N SER A 267 -8.42 -27.18 -12.13
CA SER A 267 -8.94 -28.54 -11.91
C SER A 267 -7.86 -29.65 -11.89
N ARG A 268 -6.59 -29.31 -12.15
CA ARG A 268 -5.44 -30.24 -12.20
C ARG A 268 -4.24 -29.75 -11.39
N ASP A 269 -4.36 -28.59 -10.74
CA ASP A 269 -3.31 -27.80 -10.08
C ASP A 269 -2.03 -27.55 -10.92
N LEU A 270 -2.17 -27.53 -12.25
CA LEU A 270 -1.10 -27.18 -13.16
C LEU A 270 -1.06 -25.67 -13.37
N GLN A 271 0.11 -25.05 -13.18
CA GLN A 271 0.36 -23.65 -13.50
C GLN A 271 1.76 -23.41 -14.06
N THR A 272 1.93 -22.31 -14.79
CA THR A 272 3.20 -21.86 -15.38
C THR A 272 3.16 -20.35 -15.61
N GLU A 273 4.32 -19.73 -15.81
CA GLU A 273 4.44 -18.31 -16.18
C GLU A 273 4.96 -18.14 -17.61
N THR A 274 4.51 -17.09 -18.30
CA THR A 274 4.94 -16.81 -19.67
C THR A 274 6.37 -16.26 -19.75
N GLY A 275 7.14 -16.80 -20.70
CA GLY A 275 8.50 -16.33 -21.00
C GLY A 275 8.54 -14.94 -21.65
N SER A 276 9.75 -14.43 -21.91
CA SER A 276 9.97 -13.10 -22.50
C SER A 276 9.42 -12.92 -23.92
N ASP A 277 9.08 -14.01 -24.62
CA ASP A 277 8.40 -13.98 -25.91
C ASP A 277 6.89 -14.27 -25.83
N GLY A 278 6.35 -14.38 -24.60
CA GLY A 278 4.95 -14.64 -24.29
C GLY A 278 4.57 -16.13 -24.25
N ARG A 279 5.49 -17.07 -24.51
CA ARG A 279 5.15 -18.51 -24.56
C ARG A 279 4.93 -19.14 -23.19
N TYR A 280 4.08 -20.16 -23.16
CA TYR A 280 3.84 -21.02 -22.00
C TYR A 280 3.69 -22.51 -22.40
N SER A 281 3.79 -23.41 -21.41
CA SER A 281 3.51 -24.84 -21.55
C SER A 281 2.92 -25.43 -20.27
N LEU A 282 1.87 -26.26 -20.40
CA LEU A 282 1.14 -26.90 -19.30
C LEU A 282 0.87 -28.38 -19.62
N GLY A 283 1.41 -29.28 -18.82
CA GLY A 283 1.23 -30.73 -18.97
C GLY A 283 2.44 -31.53 -18.45
N PRO A 284 2.47 -32.85 -18.68
CA PRO A 284 1.41 -33.65 -19.31
C PRO A 284 0.16 -33.77 -18.41
N MET A 285 -1.00 -33.91 -19.03
CA MET A 285 -2.29 -34.14 -18.36
C MET A 285 -3.23 -35.00 -19.22
N PRO A 286 -4.19 -35.72 -18.61
CA PRO A 286 -5.15 -36.51 -19.38
C PRO A 286 -6.02 -35.65 -20.31
N GLN A 287 -6.28 -36.19 -21.51
CA GLN A 287 -7.20 -35.66 -22.50
C GLN A 287 -8.64 -35.52 -21.96
N GLY A 288 -9.46 -34.76 -22.69
CA GLY A 288 -10.80 -34.35 -22.27
C GLY A 288 -10.86 -32.88 -21.79
N PRO A 289 -11.94 -32.49 -21.09
CA PRO A 289 -12.25 -31.09 -20.82
C PRO A 289 -11.38 -30.45 -19.73
N PHE A 290 -10.98 -29.20 -19.95
CA PHE A 290 -10.23 -28.36 -19.01
C PHE A 290 -10.68 -26.89 -19.08
N ASN A 291 -10.38 -26.12 -18.04
CA ASN A 291 -10.53 -24.68 -18.03
C ASN A 291 -9.16 -24.02 -17.89
N LEU A 292 -8.71 -23.33 -18.93
CA LEU A 292 -7.52 -22.47 -18.86
C LEU A 292 -7.91 -21.11 -18.31
N GLN A 293 -7.20 -20.68 -17.27
CA GLN A 293 -7.26 -19.34 -16.72
C GLN A 293 -5.91 -18.66 -16.95
N VAL A 294 -5.91 -17.39 -17.35
CA VAL A 294 -4.68 -16.59 -17.51
C VAL A 294 -4.84 -15.27 -16.77
N THR A 295 -3.85 -14.94 -15.93
CA THR A 295 -3.85 -13.74 -15.07
C THR A 295 -2.55 -12.97 -15.17
N ARG A 296 -2.65 -11.64 -15.18
CA ARG A 296 -1.54 -10.69 -15.13
C ARG A 296 -2.08 -9.37 -14.53
N PRO A 297 -1.37 -8.68 -13.63
CA PRO A 297 -1.75 -7.33 -13.18
C PRO A 297 -1.97 -6.39 -14.37
N GLY A 298 -2.96 -5.49 -14.28
CA GLY A 298 -3.36 -4.62 -15.39
C GLY A 298 -4.21 -5.29 -16.49
N TYR A 299 -4.48 -6.60 -16.41
CA TYR A 299 -5.32 -7.33 -17.38
C TYR A 299 -6.57 -7.94 -16.76
N ILE A 300 -7.63 -8.07 -17.57
CA ILE A 300 -8.84 -8.80 -17.18
C ILE A 300 -8.53 -10.30 -17.15
N LEU A 301 -9.04 -11.02 -16.13
CA LEU A 301 -8.96 -12.47 -16.04
C LEU A 301 -9.51 -13.13 -17.32
N PHE A 302 -8.64 -13.76 -18.08
CA PHE A 302 -9.06 -14.65 -19.17
C PHE A 302 -9.43 -16.00 -18.58
N SER A 303 -10.59 -16.54 -18.98
CA SER A 303 -11.01 -17.89 -18.63
C SER A 303 -11.74 -18.52 -19.80
N ARG A 304 -11.29 -19.71 -20.24
CA ARG A 304 -11.85 -20.44 -21.38
C ARG A 304 -12.00 -21.91 -21.07
N SER A 305 -13.16 -22.49 -21.35
CA SER A 305 -13.35 -23.94 -21.37
C SER A 305 -12.91 -24.48 -22.73
N GLN A 306 -12.18 -25.59 -22.71
CA GLN A 306 -11.52 -26.19 -23.87
C GLN A 306 -11.44 -27.72 -23.66
N GLU A 307 -11.24 -28.48 -24.73
CA GLU A 307 -10.97 -29.91 -24.66
C GLU A 307 -9.56 -30.18 -25.20
N LEU A 308 -8.83 -31.09 -24.54
CA LEU A 308 -7.52 -31.58 -24.98
C LEU A 308 -7.74 -32.90 -25.71
N SER A 309 -7.38 -32.98 -26.99
CA SER A 309 -7.72 -34.10 -27.88
C SER A 309 -6.53 -34.68 -28.65
N SER A 310 -5.31 -34.35 -28.20
CA SER A 310 -4.04 -34.75 -28.81
C SER A 310 -2.91 -34.73 -27.77
N THR A 311 -1.77 -35.32 -28.12
CA THR A 311 -0.55 -35.34 -27.28
C THR A 311 0.11 -33.95 -27.14
N GLU A 312 -0.06 -33.07 -28.13
CA GLU A 312 0.29 -31.65 -28.07
C GLU A 312 -0.83 -30.81 -28.68
N GLN A 313 -1.19 -29.68 -28.04
CA GLN A 313 -2.25 -28.79 -28.50
C GLN A 313 -1.87 -27.32 -28.28
N VAL A 314 -1.80 -26.53 -29.36
CA VAL A 314 -1.50 -25.09 -29.30
C VAL A 314 -2.76 -24.29 -28.99
N LEU A 315 -2.68 -23.36 -28.04
CA LEU A 315 -3.75 -22.46 -27.62
C LEU A 315 -3.20 -21.06 -27.33
N ASP A 316 -3.24 -20.17 -28.32
CA ASP A 316 -2.86 -18.77 -28.10
C ASP A 316 -3.97 -17.98 -27.39
N VAL A 317 -3.56 -16.99 -26.59
CA VAL A 317 -4.44 -16.19 -25.73
C VAL A 317 -4.15 -14.70 -25.94
N ALA A 318 -5.16 -13.92 -26.32
CA ALA A 318 -5.10 -12.46 -26.28
C ALA A 318 -5.76 -11.96 -24.99
N LEU A 319 -5.03 -11.20 -24.18
CA LEU A 319 -5.56 -10.51 -23.00
C LEU A 319 -6.00 -9.09 -23.37
N THR A 320 -7.17 -8.70 -22.88
CA THR A 320 -7.63 -7.30 -22.84
C THR A 320 -7.18 -6.67 -21.53
N THR A 321 -6.69 -5.43 -21.54
CA THR A 321 -6.35 -4.75 -20.29
C THR A 321 -7.59 -4.50 -19.43
N ALA A 322 -7.37 -4.27 -18.14
CA ALA A 322 -8.35 -3.63 -17.27
C ALA A 322 -8.32 -2.11 -17.52
N VAL A 323 -9.49 -1.48 -17.52
CA VAL A 323 -9.60 -0.01 -17.64
C VAL A 323 -8.84 0.65 -16.48
N PRO A 324 -8.02 1.70 -16.70
CA PRO A 324 -7.14 2.24 -15.67
C PRO A 324 -7.87 2.86 -14.47
N GLY A 325 -7.17 2.89 -13.34
CA GLY A 325 -7.57 3.69 -12.18
C GLY A 325 -7.50 5.20 -12.44
N SER A 326 -7.91 5.98 -11.45
CA SER A 326 -7.94 7.44 -11.53
C SER A 326 -6.59 8.05 -11.11
N PRO A 327 -5.91 8.88 -11.94
CA PRO A 327 -4.66 9.55 -11.55
C PRO A 327 -4.87 10.44 -10.31
N THR A 328 -4.07 10.28 -9.26
CA THR A 328 -4.31 10.97 -7.97
C THR A 328 -3.49 12.25 -7.82
N ASN A 329 -3.74 13.02 -6.76
CA ASN A 329 -2.99 14.22 -6.40
C ASN A 329 -2.79 15.23 -7.55
N VAL A 330 -3.84 15.46 -8.34
CA VAL A 330 -3.85 16.40 -9.47
C VAL A 330 -3.69 17.84 -8.95
N VAL A 331 -2.47 18.34 -8.99
CA VAL A 331 -2.08 19.69 -8.52
C VAL A 331 -1.66 20.52 -9.72
N VAL A 332 -2.16 21.75 -9.80
CA VAL A 332 -1.65 22.77 -10.73
C VAL A 332 -0.94 23.87 -9.94
N THR A 333 0.16 24.35 -10.49
CA THR A 333 0.95 25.47 -9.98
C THR A 333 1.12 26.54 -11.06
N ARG A 334 1.19 27.82 -10.67
CA ARG A 334 1.33 28.96 -11.58
C ARG A 334 2.72 29.58 -11.43
N SER A 335 3.35 29.91 -12.57
CA SER A 335 4.56 30.73 -12.64
C SER A 335 4.43 31.72 -13.79
N GLY A 336 4.12 32.99 -13.46
CA GLY A 336 3.78 34.02 -14.45
C GLY A 336 2.49 33.65 -15.22
N THR A 337 2.61 33.49 -16.54
CA THR A 337 1.57 33.00 -17.47
C THR A 337 1.60 31.48 -17.67
N THR A 338 2.59 30.79 -17.11
CA THR A 338 2.76 29.34 -17.26
C THR A 338 2.06 28.60 -16.12
N MET A 339 1.32 27.54 -16.47
CA MET A 339 0.71 26.60 -15.54
C MET A 339 1.39 25.24 -15.68
N THR A 340 1.87 24.68 -14.57
CA THR A 340 2.44 23.33 -14.51
C THR A 340 1.51 22.44 -13.69
N LEU A 341 0.93 21.45 -14.37
CA LEU A 341 0.12 20.38 -13.79
C LEU A 341 1.02 19.20 -13.41
N THR A 342 0.71 18.55 -12.29
CA THR A 342 1.38 17.33 -11.79
C THR A 342 0.33 16.38 -11.23
N TRP A 343 0.53 15.06 -11.39
CA TRP A 343 -0.35 14.02 -10.86
C TRP A 343 0.44 12.75 -10.56
N ASP A 344 -0.07 11.95 -9.63
CA ASP A 344 0.43 10.60 -9.36
C ASP A 344 -0.29 9.59 -10.27
N ALA A 345 0.47 8.68 -10.88
CA ALA A 345 -0.06 7.62 -11.73
C ALA A 345 -0.95 6.64 -10.94
N PRO A 346 -2.03 6.09 -11.54
CA PRO A 346 -2.78 4.99 -10.95
C PRO A 346 -2.02 3.66 -11.07
N ASP A 347 -2.34 2.69 -10.21
CA ASP A 347 -1.70 1.36 -10.23
C ASP A 347 -2.01 0.57 -11.52
N GLY A 348 -1.01 0.30 -12.36
CA GLY A 348 -1.10 -0.70 -13.44
C GLY A 348 -0.06 -0.59 -14.56
N ASP A 349 0.60 -1.71 -14.88
CA ASP A 349 1.60 -1.87 -15.98
C ASP A 349 1.06 -1.55 -17.41
N THR A 350 -0.22 -1.19 -17.56
CA THR A 350 -0.97 -1.21 -18.84
C THR A 350 -1.45 0.16 -19.31
N ILE A 351 -0.96 1.23 -18.70
CA ILE A 351 -1.22 2.61 -19.11
C ILE A 351 -0.42 2.92 -20.39
N ASP A 352 -1.11 3.32 -21.46
CA ASP A 352 -0.50 3.78 -22.71
C ASP A 352 -0.15 5.28 -22.64
N GLY A 353 -0.94 6.04 -21.87
CA GLY A 353 -0.78 7.47 -21.73
C GLY A 353 -1.83 8.18 -20.90
N TYR A 354 -1.89 9.50 -21.04
CA TYR A 354 -2.85 10.37 -20.36
C TYR A 354 -3.51 11.36 -21.31
N HIS A 355 -4.81 11.61 -21.10
CA HIS A 355 -5.52 12.78 -21.64
C HIS A 355 -5.75 13.80 -20.54
N LEU A 356 -5.59 15.08 -20.89
CA LEU A 356 -5.82 16.22 -20.01
C LEU A 356 -6.99 17.03 -20.57
N TYR A 357 -7.91 17.40 -19.69
CA TYR A 357 -8.99 18.33 -20.00
C TYR A 357 -8.89 19.54 -19.07
N TRP A 358 -9.19 20.72 -19.58
CA TRP A 358 -9.44 21.90 -18.76
C TRP A 358 -10.94 22.20 -18.71
N ASN A 359 -11.34 22.95 -17.71
CA ASN A 359 -12.62 23.64 -17.66
C ASN A 359 -12.35 25.12 -17.42
N ILE A 360 -12.97 25.98 -18.24
CA ILE A 360 -12.75 27.42 -18.28
C ILE A 360 -14.01 28.10 -17.73
N ASP A 361 -13.81 28.99 -16.75
CA ASP A 361 -14.85 29.84 -16.12
C ASP A 361 -16.09 29.09 -15.60
N ALA A 362 -15.93 27.81 -15.24
CA ALA A 362 -17.00 26.89 -14.86
C ALA A 362 -18.06 26.62 -15.97
N THR A 363 -17.73 26.90 -17.24
CA THR A 363 -18.67 26.86 -18.38
C THR A 363 -18.60 25.57 -19.19
N THR A 364 -17.47 25.28 -19.84
CA THR A 364 -17.23 24.12 -20.71
C THR A 364 -15.98 23.37 -20.28
N THR A 365 -16.01 22.04 -20.44
CA THR A 365 -14.83 21.17 -20.31
C THR A 365 -14.35 20.80 -21.70
N GLU A 366 -13.06 20.98 -21.96
CA GLU A 366 -12.43 20.90 -23.28
C GLU A 366 -11.06 20.21 -23.17
N GLU A 367 -10.59 19.58 -24.24
CA GLU A 367 -9.31 18.87 -24.26
C GLU A 367 -8.13 19.86 -24.30
N VAL A 368 -7.11 19.63 -23.47
CA VAL A 368 -5.91 20.47 -23.42
C VAL A 368 -5.07 20.20 -24.68
N PRO A 369 -4.62 21.23 -25.43
CA PRO A 369 -3.78 21.05 -26.61
C PRO A 369 -2.50 20.28 -26.32
N GLY A 370 -2.44 19.03 -26.79
CA GLY A 370 -1.31 18.11 -26.60
C GLY A 370 -1.60 16.70 -27.10
N GLY A 371 -2.86 16.24 -26.97
CA GLY A 371 -3.26 14.86 -27.28
C GLY A 371 -2.72 13.87 -26.25
N LEU A 372 -2.59 12.60 -26.63
CA LEU A 372 -2.12 11.53 -25.76
C LEU A 372 -0.67 11.75 -25.30
N LEU A 373 -0.50 12.08 -24.03
CA LEU A 373 0.80 12.13 -23.36
C LEU A 373 1.26 10.70 -23.05
N GLY A 374 2.55 10.37 -23.15
CA GLY A 374 3.02 8.99 -22.96
C GLY A 374 2.92 8.45 -21.52
N SER A 375 2.97 7.12 -21.37
CA SER A 375 2.80 6.36 -20.11
C SER A 375 3.56 6.90 -18.89
N GLU A 376 4.79 7.38 -19.05
CA GLU A 376 5.64 7.89 -17.96
C GLU A 376 5.32 9.35 -17.55
N THR A 377 4.35 9.99 -18.20
CA THR A 377 4.08 11.42 -18.00
C THR A 377 3.28 11.64 -16.72
N THR A 378 3.90 12.27 -15.72
CA THR A 378 3.26 12.69 -14.46
C THR A 378 3.20 14.22 -14.30
N SER A 379 3.62 14.97 -15.33
CA SER A 379 3.52 16.42 -15.36
C SER A 379 3.35 16.95 -16.79
N PHE A 380 2.56 18.02 -16.93
CA PHE A 380 2.37 18.75 -18.17
C PHE A 380 2.45 20.25 -17.91
N THR A 381 2.99 21.02 -18.86
CA THR A 381 3.15 22.47 -18.71
C THR A 381 2.55 23.19 -19.91
N ILE A 382 1.72 24.20 -19.65
CA ILE A 382 1.02 24.99 -20.67
C ILE A 382 1.13 26.48 -20.35
N SER A 383 1.18 27.32 -21.38
CA SER A 383 1.05 28.78 -21.24
C SER A 383 -0.41 29.17 -21.43
N GLY A 384 -0.98 29.91 -20.49
CA GLY A 384 -2.27 30.60 -20.67
C GLY A 384 -2.04 32.10 -20.80
N THR A 385 -2.84 32.76 -21.64
CA THR A 385 -2.71 34.17 -22.01
C THR A 385 -3.98 34.97 -21.76
N GLU A 386 -4.95 34.39 -21.05
CA GLU A 386 -6.32 34.87 -20.94
C GLU A 386 -6.81 34.76 -19.48
N HIS A 387 -7.71 35.64 -19.06
CA HIS A 387 -8.08 35.82 -17.65
C HIS A 387 -9.08 34.79 -17.09
N HIS A 388 -8.90 33.53 -17.46
CA HIS A 388 -9.83 32.44 -17.15
C HIS A 388 -9.49 31.70 -15.85
N LEU A 389 -10.53 31.19 -15.19
CA LEU A 389 -10.44 30.21 -14.11
C LEU A 389 -10.23 28.82 -14.70
N TYR A 390 -8.97 28.39 -14.79
CA TYR A 390 -8.59 27.06 -15.25
C TYR A 390 -8.74 26.01 -14.15
N ARG A 391 -9.34 24.88 -14.50
CA ARG A 391 -9.52 23.68 -13.67
C ARG A 391 -9.20 22.44 -14.50
N PHE A 392 -8.23 21.65 -14.09
CA PHE A 392 -7.75 20.51 -14.87
C PHE A 392 -8.33 19.18 -14.37
N ILE A 393 -8.52 18.24 -15.31
CA ILE A 393 -8.93 16.85 -15.08
C ILE A 393 -7.95 15.97 -15.87
N VAL A 394 -7.44 14.91 -15.26
CA VAL A 394 -6.51 13.95 -15.87
C VAL A 394 -7.17 12.58 -15.95
N PHE A 395 -7.07 11.95 -17.11
CA PHE A 395 -7.51 10.57 -17.36
C PHE A 395 -6.28 9.74 -17.74
N ALA A 396 -6.11 8.57 -17.13
CA ALA A 396 -5.19 7.55 -17.64
C ALA A 396 -5.89 6.77 -18.76
N ILE A 397 -5.15 6.39 -19.80
CA ILE A 397 -5.63 5.74 -21.01
C ILE A 397 -4.94 4.38 -21.16
N ASP A 398 -5.69 3.32 -21.45
CA ASP A 398 -5.10 2.01 -21.74
C ASP A 398 -4.71 1.83 -23.22
N ILE A 399 -4.01 0.72 -23.52
CA ILE A 399 -3.53 0.42 -24.89
C ILE A 399 -4.67 0.18 -25.90
N GLU A 400 -5.89 -0.08 -25.44
CA GLU A 400 -7.12 -0.16 -26.22
C GLU A 400 -7.79 1.22 -26.45
N GLY A 401 -7.25 2.29 -25.87
CA GLY A 401 -7.74 3.67 -26.02
C GLY A 401 -8.94 4.00 -25.14
N ARG A 402 -9.15 3.27 -24.03
CA ARG A 402 -10.26 3.52 -23.10
C ARG A 402 -9.80 4.40 -21.95
N GLU A 403 -10.65 5.36 -21.59
CA GLU A 403 -10.44 6.26 -20.47
C GLU A 403 -10.69 5.54 -19.13
N GLY A 404 -9.73 5.68 -18.22
CA GLY A 404 -9.88 5.35 -16.81
C GLY A 404 -10.87 6.27 -16.10
N GLY A 405 -11.10 6.04 -14.81
CA GLY A 405 -11.96 6.94 -14.03
C GLY A 405 -11.37 8.34 -13.94
N ALA A 406 -12.14 9.40 -14.25
CA ALA A 406 -11.75 10.77 -13.93
C ALA A 406 -11.47 10.92 -12.43
N ASN A 407 -10.42 11.66 -12.05
CA ASN A 407 -10.19 12.01 -10.65
C ASN A 407 -10.61 13.45 -10.31
N GLY A 408 -10.49 13.81 -9.03
CA GLY A 408 -10.80 15.13 -8.51
C GLY A 408 -10.17 16.26 -9.32
N ILE A 409 -11.01 17.24 -9.66
CA ILE A 409 -10.63 18.47 -10.37
C ILE A 409 -9.46 19.14 -9.63
N SER A 410 -8.46 19.62 -10.37
CA SER A 410 -7.33 20.36 -9.80
C SER A 410 -7.78 21.56 -8.96
N ASN A 411 -6.87 22.05 -8.11
CA ASN A 411 -6.96 23.44 -7.62
C ASN A 411 -7.23 24.40 -8.78
N ALA A 412 -8.04 25.42 -8.56
CA ALA A 412 -8.39 26.38 -9.61
C ALA A 412 -7.34 27.50 -9.68
N VAL A 413 -6.89 27.83 -10.89
CA VAL A 413 -5.91 28.89 -11.15
C VAL A 413 -6.54 29.94 -12.05
N VAL A 414 -6.42 31.22 -11.69
CA VAL A 414 -6.70 32.34 -12.58
C VAL A 414 -5.38 32.96 -13.04
N LEU A 415 -5.39 33.61 -14.21
CA LEU A 415 -4.24 34.32 -14.76
C LEU A 415 -4.49 35.83 -14.80
N SER A 416 -3.85 36.55 -13.88
CA SER A 416 -3.73 38.01 -13.91
C SER A 416 -2.50 38.46 -14.71
N GLU A 417 -2.71 39.28 -15.73
CA GLU A 417 -1.64 40.16 -16.23
C GLU A 417 -1.55 41.36 -15.29
N LEU A 418 -0.50 41.42 -14.48
CA LEU A 418 -0.23 42.55 -13.61
C LEU A 418 0.36 43.71 -14.43
N SER A 419 -0.02 44.94 -14.11
CA SER A 419 0.51 46.14 -14.79
C SER A 419 2.04 46.16 -14.71
N ASN A 420 2.69 46.64 -15.79
CA ASN A 420 4.15 46.79 -15.80
C ASN A 420 4.60 47.73 -14.68
N LEU A 421 5.80 47.49 -14.18
CA LEU A 421 6.46 48.36 -13.22
C LEU A 421 7.48 49.25 -13.95
N VAL A 422 7.36 50.56 -13.77
CA VAL A 422 8.29 51.57 -14.28
C VAL A 422 9.37 51.82 -13.22
N ASP A 423 10.64 51.71 -13.60
CA ASP A 423 11.77 52.01 -12.74
C ASP A 423 11.86 53.51 -12.43
N ILE A 424 11.79 53.87 -11.16
CA ILE A 424 11.94 55.23 -10.67
C ILE A 424 13.28 55.32 -9.92
N PRO A 425 14.34 55.94 -10.51
CA PRO A 425 15.65 56.01 -9.87
C PRO A 425 15.63 56.75 -8.53
N ALA A 426 16.62 56.49 -7.67
CA ALA A 426 16.80 57.25 -6.43
C ALA A 426 16.93 58.77 -6.70
N GLY A 427 16.48 59.60 -5.77
CA GLY A 427 16.65 61.05 -5.88
C GLY A 427 15.72 61.83 -4.95
N GLN A 428 15.78 63.16 -5.05
CA GLN A 428 15.03 64.04 -4.16
C GLN A 428 13.79 64.65 -4.84
N VAL A 429 12.74 64.84 -4.04
CA VAL A 429 11.50 65.54 -4.41
C VAL A 429 11.19 66.60 -3.36
N VAL A 430 10.84 67.83 -3.76
CA VAL A 430 10.34 68.82 -2.81
C VAL A 430 8.83 68.66 -2.73
N MET A 431 8.33 68.13 -1.61
CA MET A 431 6.91 67.87 -1.44
C MET A 431 6.13 69.15 -1.10
N GLY A 432 4.91 69.25 -1.64
CA GLY A 432 3.95 70.31 -1.30
C GLY A 432 3.72 71.37 -2.37
N GLU A 433 2.80 72.29 -2.07
CA GLU A 433 2.30 73.30 -3.00
C GLU A 433 3.33 74.40 -3.26
N TRP A 434 4.12 74.24 -4.34
CA TRP A 434 5.06 75.27 -4.82
C TRP A 434 5.47 75.03 -6.29
N VAL A 435 5.61 76.13 -7.05
CA VAL A 435 6.09 76.17 -8.44
C VAL A 435 7.08 77.34 -8.57
N PRO A 436 8.19 77.21 -9.33
CA PRO A 436 9.09 78.33 -9.59
C PRO A 436 8.35 79.52 -10.23
N GLY A 437 8.26 80.63 -9.51
CA GLY A 437 7.63 81.87 -9.97
C GLY A 437 6.26 82.20 -9.37
N GLU A 438 5.74 81.43 -8.41
CA GLU A 438 4.47 81.71 -7.73
C GLU A 438 4.63 81.82 -6.21
N ASP A 439 3.91 82.78 -5.61
CA ASP A 439 3.82 82.98 -4.15
C ASP A 439 2.92 81.91 -3.49
N ALA A 440 3.42 80.67 -3.43
CA ALA A 440 2.67 79.54 -2.88
C ALA A 440 2.87 79.38 -1.35
N PRO A 441 1.81 79.08 -0.57
CA PRO A 441 1.90 78.94 0.87
C PRO A 441 2.55 77.60 1.26
N LEU A 442 3.76 77.64 1.82
CA LEU A 442 4.38 76.49 2.47
C LEU A 442 3.53 76.04 3.66
N THR A 443 2.71 75.00 3.48
CA THR A 443 1.80 74.50 4.50
C THR A 443 2.55 73.75 5.61
N SER A 444 2.00 73.75 6.82
CA SER A 444 2.58 73.02 7.96
C SER A 444 2.50 71.50 7.85
N GLU A 445 1.82 70.96 6.83
CA GLU A 445 1.80 69.51 6.56
C GLU A 445 3.04 69.05 5.80
N HIS A 446 3.55 69.87 4.85
CA HIS A 446 4.79 69.67 4.11
C HIS A 446 5.64 70.95 4.13
N ALA A 447 6.47 71.12 5.17
CA ALA A 447 7.45 72.22 5.20
C ALA A 447 8.50 72.00 4.11
N GLY A 448 8.36 72.66 2.96
CA GLY A 448 8.94 72.31 1.66
C GLY A 448 10.48 72.26 1.57
N ASN A 449 11.07 71.21 2.16
CA ASN A 449 12.46 70.81 2.00
C ASN A 449 12.53 69.57 1.07
N PRO A 450 13.70 69.22 0.52
CA PRO A 450 13.84 68.01 -0.30
C PRO A 450 13.70 66.71 0.52
N VAL A 451 12.70 65.90 0.19
CA VAL A 451 12.55 64.51 0.64
C VAL A 451 13.49 63.64 -0.17
N SER A 452 14.23 62.74 0.48
CA SER A 452 15.10 61.78 -0.22
C SER A 452 14.38 60.44 -0.38
N VAL A 453 14.12 60.06 -1.63
CA VAL A 453 13.44 58.82 -1.99
C VAL A 453 14.46 57.83 -2.57
N GLY A 454 14.32 56.54 -2.20
CA GLY A 454 15.12 55.46 -2.76
C GLY A 454 14.86 55.23 -4.25
N ALA A 455 15.57 54.26 -4.84
CA ALA A 455 15.10 53.68 -6.10
C ALA A 455 13.97 52.71 -5.78
N PHE A 456 12.88 52.79 -6.54
CA PHE A 456 11.68 51.96 -6.40
C PHE A 456 11.06 51.75 -7.78
N GLN A 457 10.05 50.89 -7.88
CA GLN A 457 9.25 50.75 -9.09
C GLN A 457 7.78 51.09 -8.80
N ILE A 458 7.05 51.59 -9.80
CA ILE A 458 5.62 51.93 -9.67
C ILE A 458 4.83 51.43 -10.89
N GLU A 459 3.58 51.03 -10.71
CA GLU A 459 2.75 50.58 -11.82
C GLU A 459 2.53 51.69 -12.86
N GLU A 460 2.66 51.34 -14.15
CA GLU A 460 2.51 52.28 -15.26
C GLU A 460 1.11 52.93 -15.30
N ASN A 461 0.09 52.26 -14.77
CA ASN A 461 -1.29 52.75 -14.62
C ASN A 461 -1.91 52.25 -13.30
N GLU A 462 -3.10 52.75 -12.97
CA GLU A 462 -3.92 52.25 -11.86
C GLU A 462 -4.29 50.76 -12.03
N VAL A 463 -4.54 50.04 -10.94
CA VAL A 463 -5.03 48.65 -11.00
C VAL A 463 -6.41 48.62 -11.67
N THR A 464 -6.60 47.78 -12.67
CA THR A 464 -7.85 47.69 -13.43
C THR A 464 -8.93 46.88 -12.70
N ASN A 465 -10.20 47.06 -13.10
CA ASN A 465 -11.27 46.19 -12.60
C ASN A 465 -11.00 44.72 -12.95
N GLN A 466 -10.45 44.42 -14.13
CA GLN A 466 -10.12 43.06 -14.52
C GLN A 466 -9.04 42.44 -13.61
N GLN A 467 -7.98 43.19 -13.30
CA GLN A 467 -6.93 42.76 -12.39
C GLN A 467 -7.46 42.50 -10.97
N PHE A 468 -8.29 43.41 -10.45
CA PHE A 468 -8.86 43.24 -9.10
C PHE A 468 -9.94 42.15 -9.05
N TYR A 469 -10.69 41.94 -10.13
CA TYR A 469 -11.63 40.82 -10.31
C TYR A 469 -10.91 39.47 -10.22
N THR A 470 -9.78 39.33 -10.92
CA THR A 470 -8.91 38.14 -10.82
C THR A 470 -8.38 37.95 -9.40
N PHE A 471 -7.89 39.00 -8.75
CA PHE A 471 -7.45 38.94 -7.34
C PHE A 471 -8.57 38.43 -6.41
N LEU A 472 -9.81 38.89 -6.56
CA LEU A 472 -10.92 38.43 -5.71
C LEU A 472 -11.17 36.92 -5.85
N TRP A 473 -11.05 36.35 -7.05
CA TRP A 473 -11.11 34.90 -7.25
C TRP A 473 -9.90 34.17 -6.67
N GLU A 474 -8.67 34.64 -6.92
CA GLU A 474 -7.45 33.99 -6.42
C GLU A 474 -7.36 34.03 -4.89
N ALA A 475 -7.68 35.17 -4.27
CA ALA A 475 -7.66 35.38 -2.83
C ALA A 475 -8.73 34.56 -2.09
N THR A 476 -9.94 34.41 -2.66
CA THR A 476 -11.00 33.60 -2.03
C THR A 476 -10.80 32.10 -2.27
N SER A 477 -10.29 31.69 -3.43
CA SER A 477 -10.00 30.28 -3.74
C SER A 477 -8.81 29.74 -2.95
N SER A 478 -7.82 30.58 -2.62
CA SER A 478 -6.67 30.23 -1.77
C SER A 478 -6.95 30.31 -0.26
N GLY A 479 -8.11 30.84 0.14
CA GLY A 479 -8.45 31.09 1.55
C GLY A 479 -7.72 32.29 2.19
N PHE A 480 -6.97 33.07 1.41
CA PHE A 480 -6.34 34.32 1.85
C PHE A 480 -7.39 35.37 2.27
N ALA A 481 -8.50 35.45 1.52
CA ALA A 481 -9.68 36.23 1.88
C ALA A 481 -10.89 35.32 2.07
N SER A 482 -11.81 35.73 2.94
CA SER A 482 -13.11 35.06 3.12
C SER A 482 -14.22 35.81 2.39
N MET A 483 -15.23 35.09 1.90
CA MET A 483 -16.36 35.67 1.17
C MET A 483 -17.68 35.36 1.88
N THR A 484 -18.52 36.38 2.02
CA THR A 484 -19.92 36.27 2.44
C THR A 484 -20.84 36.46 1.24
N SER A 485 -22.16 36.42 1.42
CA SER A 485 -23.12 36.72 0.34
C SER A 485 -23.10 38.18 -0.16
N THR A 486 -22.36 39.07 0.51
CA THR A 486 -22.35 40.52 0.22
C THR A 486 -20.97 41.17 0.28
N GLU A 487 -19.94 40.50 0.79
CA GLU A 487 -18.64 41.09 1.12
C GLU A 487 -17.48 40.12 0.87
N VAL A 488 -16.29 40.66 0.60
CA VAL A 488 -15.02 39.92 0.68
C VAL A 488 -14.14 40.60 1.73
N LEU A 489 -13.63 39.79 2.65
CA LEU A 489 -13.00 40.21 3.91
C LEU A 489 -11.61 39.57 4.07
N GLU A 490 -10.59 40.37 4.38
CA GLU A 490 -9.29 39.87 4.87
C GLU A 490 -9.03 40.41 6.28
N ASN A 491 -8.72 39.51 7.23
CA ASN A 491 -8.58 39.83 8.65
C ASN A 491 -9.77 40.62 9.27
N GLY A 492 -10.98 40.45 8.71
CA GLY A 492 -12.20 41.17 9.11
C GLY A 492 -12.42 42.53 8.44
N ASN A 493 -11.49 42.99 7.60
CA ASN A 493 -11.60 44.25 6.86
C ASN A 493 -12.21 44.00 5.47
N GLN A 494 -13.23 44.77 5.09
CA GLN A 494 -13.81 44.72 3.74
C GLN A 494 -12.80 45.22 2.71
N LEU A 495 -12.58 44.44 1.65
CA LEU A 495 -11.64 44.79 0.57
C LEU A 495 -12.28 45.71 -0.47
N ILE A 496 -13.55 45.46 -0.80
CA ILE A 496 -14.27 46.14 -1.88
C ILE A 496 -15.76 46.26 -1.54
N LEU A 497 -16.33 47.40 -1.91
CA LEU A 497 -17.74 47.71 -1.74
C LEU A 497 -18.49 47.52 -3.07
N PHE A 498 -19.05 46.32 -3.29
CA PHE A 498 -19.73 45.94 -4.54
C PHE A 498 -20.94 46.83 -4.90
N GLY A 499 -21.53 47.55 -3.95
CA GLY A 499 -22.54 48.57 -4.24
C GLY A 499 -22.00 49.74 -5.07
N VAL A 500 -20.71 50.06 -4.89
CA VAL A 500 -19.99 51.22 -5.45
C VAL A 500 -19.12 50.83 -6.64
N SER A 501 -18.46 49.67 -6.59
CA SER A 501 -17.56 49.20 -7.66
C SER A 501 -18.29 48.86 -8.98
N LYS A 502 -17.53 48.70 -10.07
CA LYS A 502 -18.00 48.07 -11.32
C LYS A 502 -18.05 46.55 -11.20
N ILE A 503 -17.16 45.96 -10.40
CA ILE A 503 -17.24 44.56 -9.99
C ILE A 503 -18.47 44.41 -9.08
N LYS A 504 -19.29 43.38 -9.34
CA LYS A 504 -20.47 42.98 -8.55
C LYS A 504 -20.29 41.59 -7.97
N LEU A 505 -20.99 41.31 -6.89
CA LEU A 505 -21.10 39.99 -6.27
C LEU A 505 -22.58 39.58 -6.30
N GLU A 506 -22.91 38.53 -7.04
CA GLU A 506 -24.28 38.05 -7.23
C GLU A 506 -24.31 36.53 -7.07
N GLY A 507 -25.01 36.02 -6.06
CA GLY A 507 -25.14 34.57 -5.83
C GLY A 507 -23.80 33.87 -5.56
N ASN A 508 -22.89 34.54 -4.84
CA ASN A 508 -21.50 34.12 -4.58
C ASN A 508 -20.61 34.03 -5.84
N ILE A 509 -21.00 34.66 -6.95
CA ILE A 509 -20.22 34.76 -8.20
C ILE A 509 -19.85 36.22 -8.42
N PHE A 510 -18.57 36.50 -8.68
CA PHE A 510 -18.14 37.83 -9.12
C PHE A 510 -18.57 38.07 -10.57
N LYS A 511 -19.02 39.29 -10.88
CA LYS A 511 -19.34 39.73 -12.25
C LYS A 511 -18.68 41.07 -12.54
N LEU A 512 -18.20 41.25 -13.77
CA LEU A 512 -17.58 42.47 -14.25
C LEU A 512 -18.09 42.73 -15.69
N PRO A 513 -18.77 43.86 -15.95
CA PRO A 513 -19.15 44.23 -17.31
C PRO A 513 -17.92 44.49 -18.18
N GLU A 514 -17.94 43.97 -19.41
CA GLU A 514 -16.85 44.03 -20.39
C GLU A 514 -16.36 45.46 -20.61
N GLU A 515 -17.29 46.43 -20.70
CA GLU A 515 -16.97 47.84 -20.99
C GLU A 515 -16.31 48.60 -19.82
N TYR A 516 -16.02 47.92 -18.71
CA TYR A 516 -15.27 48.45 -17.57
C TYR A 516 -14.03 47.62 -17.19
N GLN A 517 -13.67 46.56 -17.93
CA GLN A 517 -12.53 45.70 -17.61
C GLN A 517 -11.21 46.49 -17.48
N ASP A 518 -10.88 47.31 -18.49
CA ASP A 518 -9.70 48.17 -18.54
C ASP A 518 -9.83 49.49 -17.74
N HIS A 519 -11.00 49.79 -17.15
CA HIS A 519 -11.13 50.95 -16.27
C HIS A 519 -10.44 50.68 -14.93
N PRO A 520 -9.93 51.71 -14.22
CA PRO A 520 -9.39 51.53 -12.87
C PRO A 520 -10.45 50.94 -11.94
N VAL A 521 -10.04 50.08 -11.01
CA VAL A 521 -10.94 49.57 -9.98
C VAL A 521 -11.35 50.69 -9.03
N THR A 522 -12.66 50.81 -8.79
CA THR A 522 -13.23 51.80 -7.87
C THR A 522 -14.05 51.12 -6.79
N GLY A 523 -14.31 51.82 -5.68
CA GLY A 523 -15.00 51.23 -4.53
C GLY A 523 -14.13 50.23 -3.76
N VAL A 524 -12.79 50.32 -3.89
CA VAL A 524 -11.80 49.53 -3.15
C VAL A 524 -11.35 50.28 -1.90
N THR A 525 -11.29 49.60 -0.76
CA THR A 525 -10.82 50.19 0.51
C THR A 525 -9.29 50.24 0.53
N TRP A 526 -8.70 50.93 1.51
CA TRP A 526 -7.24 50.89 1.68
C TRP A 526 -6.76 49.46 1.98
N PHE A 527 -7.56 48.70 2.75
CA PHE A 527 -7.29 47.29 3.04
C PHE A 527 -7.37 46.42 1.78
N GLY A 528 -8.31 46.68 0.86
CA GLY A 528 -8.37 46.01 -0.43
C GLY A 528 -7.17 46.29 -1.32
N ALA A 529 -6.72 47.56 -1.34
CA ALA A 529 -5.55 47.99 -2.09
C ALA A 529 -4.25 47.37 -1.54
N GLU A 530 -4.06 47.38 -0.22
CA GLU A 530 -2.90 46.75 0.44
C GLU A 530 -2.92 45.22 0.27
N ALA A 531 -4.07 44.57 0.46
CA ALA A 531 -4.22 43.12 0.33
C ALA A 531 -3.95 42.65 -1.11
N TYR A 532 -4.44 43.36 -2.12
CA TYR A 532 -4.12 43.10 -3.54
C TYR A 532 -2.60 43.17 -3.77
N ALA A 533 -1.98 44.27 -3.32
CA ALA A 533 -0.56 44.50 -3.56
C ALA A 533 0.28 43.40 -2.90
N ARG A 534 0.04 43.14 -1.61
CA ARG A 534 0.72 42.11 -0.82
C ARG A 534 0.51 40.70 -1.37
N PHE A 535 -0.68 40.37 -1.88
CA PHE A 535 -0.97 39.07 -2.48
C PHE A 535 -0.07 38.79 -3.69
N TYR A 536 0.20 39.81 -4.52
CA TYR A 536 1.11 39.73 -5.66
C TYR A 536 2.58 40.09 -5.33
N GLY A 537 2.97 40.15 -4.05
CA GLY A 537 4.33 40.50 -3.63
C GLY A 537 4.75 41.94 -3.89
N ARG A 538 3.79 42.82 -4.18
CA ARG A 538 3.94 44.28 -4.33
C ARG A 538 3.54 44.97 -3.01
N ARG A 539 3.56 46.31 -3.01
CA ARG A 539 3.06 47.17 -1.92
C ARG A 539 2.31 48.37 -2.49
N LEU A 540 1.73 49.21 -1.65
CA LEU A 540 1.31 50.56 -2.07
C LEU A 540 2.53 51.51 -2.12
N PRO A 541 2.55 52.51 -3.01
CA PRO A 541 3.52 53.59 -2.98
C PRO A 541 3.36 54.41 -1.70
N THR A 542 4.45 54.98 -1.20
CA THR A 542 4.35 56.10 -0.24
C THR A 542 3.95 57.39 -0.97
N GLU A 543 3.40 58.35 -0.23
CA GLU A 543 3.02 59.66 -0.75
C GLU A 543 4.22 60.40 -1.39
N ALA A 544 5.42 60.22 -0.84
CA ALA A 544 6.66 60.77 -1.37
C ALA A 544 7.12 60.08 -2.67
N GLU A 545 6.99 58.75 -2.75
CA GLU A 545 7.24 58.00 -3.98
C GLU A 545 6.24 58.35 -5.08
N TRP A 546 4.95 58.41 -4.74
CA TRP A 546 3.88 58.80 -5.65
C TRP A 546 4.11 60.22 -6.20
N GLU A 547 4.39 61.19 -5.33
CA GLU A 547 4.65 62.58 -5.73
C GLU A 547 5.93 62.71 -6.57
N ARG A 548 6.97 61.93 -6.26
CA ARG A 548 8.18 61.86 -7.09
C ARG A 548 7.90 61.24 -8.46
N ALA A 549 7.12 60.17 -8.53
CA ALA A 549 6.74 59.52 -9.79
C ALA A 549 5.98 60.50 -10.70
N ALA A 550 5.02 61.26 -10.14
CA ALA A 550 4.18 62.23 -10.84
C ALA A 550 4.90 63.53 -11.26
N ARG A 551 5.85 64.04 -10.47
CA ARG A 551 6.57 65.32 -10.75
C ARG A 551 7.66 65.23 -11.82
N GLY A 552 8.02 64.03 -12.25
CA GLY A 552 9.10 63.81 -13.20
C GLY A 552 10.49 64.19 -12.67
N SER A 553 11.47 64.25 -13.58
CA SER A 553 12.87 64.49 -13.24
C SER A 553 13.17 65.98 -13.11
N SER A 554 13.70 66.40 -11.95
CA SER A 554 14.08 67.79 -11.67
C SER A 554 15.29 68.24 -12.50
N THR A 555 15.02 68.79 -13.68
CA THR A 555 16.04 69.21 -14.67
C THR A 555 16.37 70.71 -14.62
N THR A 556 15.54 71.51 -13.94
CA THR A 556 15.78 72.95 -13.77
C THR A 556 16.63 73.21 -12.52
N SER A 557 17.86 73.68 -12.70
CA SER A 557 18.63 74.32 -11.64
C SER A 557 18.01 75.66 -11.26
N GLY A 558 16.97 75.61 -10.43
CA GLY A 558 16.26 76.76 -9.86
C GLY A 558 16.09 76.56 -8.36
N THR A 559 16.53 77.54 -7.57
CA THR A 559 16.91 77.33 -6.17
C THR A 559 15.78 77.53 -5.17
N TYR A 560 15.49 76.48 -4.37
CA TYR A 560 15.57 76.69 -2.92
C TYR A 560 17.03 77.07 -2.61
N GLU A 561 17.24 78.15 -1.86
CA GLU A 561 18.57 78.78 -1.76
C GLU A 561 19.68 77.80 -1.34
N ASN A 562 20.60 77.51 -2.27
CA ASN A 562 21.73 76.58 -2.15
C ASN A 562 21.40 75.07 -2.04
N SER A 563 20.18 74.59 -2.33
CA SER A 563 19.88 73.14 -2.28
C SER A 563 20.37 72.33 -3.48
N GLY A 564 20.40 72.92 -4.67
CA GLY A 564 20.63 72.22 -5.94
C GLY A 564 19.43 71.43 -6.47
N VAL A 565 18.27 71.47 -5.80
CA VAL A 565 17.06 70.72 -6.14
C VAL A 565 15.97 71.66 -6.64
N GLY A 566 15.51 71.47 -7.88
CA GLY A 566 14.29 72.09 -8.40
C GLY A 566 13.02 71.29 -8.06
N TYR A 567 11.86 71.90 -8.23
CA TYR A 567 10.60 71.40 -7.66
C TYR A 567 9.74 70.51 -8.60
N GLY A 568 10.24 70.16 -9.80
CA GLY A 568 9.45 69.41 -10.79
C GLY A 568 8.29 70.21 -11.40
N THR A 569 7.27 69.53 -11.89
CA THR A 569 6.12 70.10 -12.61
C THR A 569 4.82 70.15 -11.76
N ARG A 570 3.91 71.07 -12.10
CA ARG A 570 2.57 71.15 -11.50
C ARG A 570 1.70 69.94 -11.83
N TYR A 571 1.82 69.42 -13.04
CA TYR A 571 1.09 68.26 -13.54
C TYR A 571 2.07 67.26 -14.19
N PRO A 572 1.71 65.98 -14.33
CA PRO A 572 2.52 64.96 -15.01
C PRO A 572 3.12 65.35 -16.37
N TRP A 573 2.42 66.20 -17.13
CA TRP A 573 2.80 66.70 -18.46
C TRP A 573 3.53 68.06 -18.46
N GLY A 574 3.59 68.78 -17.33
CA GLY A 574 4.15 70.14 -17.28
C GLY A 574 3.40 71.11 -16.36
N ASN A 575 3.44 72.40 -16.70
CA ASN A 575 2.79 73.47 -15.91
C ASN A 575 1.51 74.02 -16.57
N ASP A 576 1.26 73.66 -17.83
CA ASP A 576 0.06 74.03 -18.59
C ASP A 576 -1.21 73.43 -17.99
N ALA A 577 -2.31 74.17 -18.06
CA ALA A 577 -3.59 73.77 -17.50
C ALA A 577 -4.12 72.45 -18.12
N PRO A 578 -4.80 71.60 -17.34
CA PRO A 578 -5.34 70.34 -17.85
C PRO A 578 -6.38 70.57 -18.96
N THR A 579 -6.48 69.57 -19.82
CA THR A 579 -7.50 69.47 -20.87
C THR A 579 -8.01 68.03 -20.93
N THR A 580 -9.11 67.78 -21.63
CA THR A 580 -9.70 66.43 -21.82
C THR A 580 -8.85 65.47 -22.66
N THR A 581 -7.69 65.91 -23.18
CA THR A 581 -6.66 65.07 -23.81
C THR A 581 -5.47 64.78 -22.89
N LEU A 582 -5.39 65.43 -21.73
CA LEU A 582 -4.32 65.30 -20.74
C LEU A 582 -4.81 64.60 -19.46
N ALA A 583 -6.03 64.89 -19.00
CA ALA A 583 -6.59 64.28 -17.80
C ALA A 583 -8.11 64.06 -17.90
N ASN A 584 -8.63 63.15 -17.07
CA ASN A 584 -10.06 62.92 -16.86
C ASN A 584 -10.47 63.59 -15.54
N TYR A 585 -11.25 64.68 -15.57
CA TYR A 585 -11.54 65.52 -14.40
C TYR A 585 -12.82 66.35 -14.57
N GLY A 586 -13.26 67.00 -13.49
CA GLY A 586 -14.31 68.02 -13.49
C GLY A 586 -15.70 67.56 -13.94
N GLU A 587 -16.05 66.29 -13.72
CA GLU A 587 -17.27 65.62 -14.21
C GLU A 587 -17.46 65.65 -15.74
N LEU A 588 -16.45 66.06 -16.52
CA LEU A 588 -16.57 66.32 -17.98
C LEU A 588 -16.96 65.08 -18.81
N ILE A 589 -16.78 63.87 -18.26
CA ILE A 589 -17.17 62.58 -18.86
C ILE A 589 -18.17 61.82 -17.94
N GLY A 590 -18.37 62.25 -16.70
CA GLY A 590 -19.24 61.61 -15.70
C GLY A 590 -18.81 60.21 -15.23
N ARG A 591 -17.63 59.71 -15.63
CA ARG A 591 -17.07 58.41 -15.23
C ARG A 591 -15.56 58.35 -15.44
N THR A 592 -14.93 57.31 -14.87
CA THR A 592 -13.57 56.88 -15.21
C THR A 592 -13.43 56.56 -16.70
N ARG A 593 -12.19 56.54 -17.19
CA ARG A 593 -11.81 56.00 -18.51
C ARG A 593 -10.99 54.73 -18.32
N ALA A 594 -10.86 53.95 -19.38
CA ALA A 594 -9.84 52.91 -19.48
C ALA A 594 -8.44 53.49 -19.21
N VAL A 595 -7.59 52.70 -18.55
CA VAL A 595 -6.20 53.07 -18.29
C VAL A 595 -5.40 53.23 -19.58
N ARG A 596 -4.34 54.04 -19.53
CA ARG A 596 -3.45 54.39 -20.65
C ARG A 596 -4.16 55.11 -21.80
N SER A 597 -5.39 55.58 -21.61
CA SER A 597 -6.22 56.21 -22.66
C SER A 597 -6.00 57.71 -22.82
N LEU A 598 -5.16 58.33 -21.99
CA LEU A 598 -4.70 59.72 -22.11
C LEU A 598 -3.16 59.80 -22.16
N PRO A 599 -2.50 59.19 -23.18
CA PRO A 599 -1.04 59.07 -23.24
C PRO A 599 -0.30 60.41 -23.29
N ALA A 600 -0.95 61.49 -23.73
CA ALA A 600 -0.37 62.84 -23.71
C ALA A 600 -0.27 63.44 -22.30
N GLY A 601 -0.98 62.88 -21.31
CA GLY A 601 -0.92 63.26 -19.90
C GLY A 601 0.02 62.40 -19.05
N ALA A 602 0.73 61.44 -19.64
CA ALA A 602 1.62 60.56 -18.88
C ALA A 602 2.93 61.25 -18.45
N THR A 603 3.47 60.86 -17.30
CA THR A 603 4.80 61.28 -16.85
C THR A 603 5.86 60.51 -17.64
N VAL A 604 6.48 61.13 -18.64
CA VAL A 604 7.45 60.47 -19.55
C VAL A 604 8.91 60.58 -19.11
N HIS A 605 9.18 61.18 -17.95
CA HIS A 605 10.53 61.53 -17.47
C HIS A 605 11.42 60.33 -17.10
N TRP A 606 10.85 59.13 -16.98
CA TRP A 606 11.52 57.94 -16.44
C TRP A 606 11.96 56.94 -17.52
N GLY A 607 11.88 57.32 -18.80
CA GLY A 607 12.20 56.45 -19.95
C GLY A 607 11.05 55.54 -20.37
N ALA A 608 10.16 55.19 -19.44
CA ALA A 608 8.82 54.68 -19.71
C ALA A 608 7.74 55.66 -19.16
N PRO A 609 6.54 55.69 -19.76
CA PRO A 609 5.44 56.53 -19.30
C PRO A 609 4.78 55.99 -18.03
N VAL A 610 4.49 56.88 -17.07
CA VAL A 610 3.58 56.61 -15.95
C VAL A 610 2.28 57.38 -16.22
N TYR A 611 1.23 56.66 -16.61
CA TYR A 611 -0.05 57.18 -17.09
C TYR A 611 -1.00 57.56 -15.96
N GLU A 612 -1.96 58.45 -16.28
CA GLU A 612 -3.09 58.87 -15.44
C GLU A 612 -2.77 59.28 -13.98
N MET A 613 -1.53 59.66 -13.66
CA MET A 613 -1.10 60.23 -12.36
C MET A 613 -1.79 61.56 -11.98
N ALA A 614 -2.79 62.01 -12.73
CA ALA A 614 -3.60 63.18 -12.44
C ALA A 614 -5.03 62.99 -13.00
N GLY A 615 -6.02 62.99 -12.12
CA GLY A 615 -7.42 62.71 -12.45
C GLY A 615 -7.71 61.22 -12.56
N ASN A 616 -8.81 60.88 -13.24
CA ASN A 616 -9.39 59.53 -13.32
C ASN A 616 -9.88 59.01 -11.94
N VAL A 617 -8.98 58.64 -11.02
CA VAL A 617 -9.31 58.19 -9.65
C VAL A 617 -8.31 58.72 -8.62
N TRP A 618 -8.79 58.98 -7.41
CA TRP A 618 -7.92 59.17 -6.24
C TRP A 618 -7.23 57.84 -5.89
N GLU A 619 -5.90 57.85 -5.76
CA GLU A 619 -5.10 56.65 -5.52
C GLU A 619 -4.64 56.52 -4.06
N TRP A 620 -4.85 55.35 -3.45
CA TRP A 620 -4.36 55.03 -2.10
C TRP A 620 -2.83 54.98 -2.02
N CYS A 621 -2.26 55.70 -1.06
CA CYS A 621 -0.86 55.57 -0.63
C CYS A 621 -0.74 54.78 0.68
N GLN A 622 0.46 54.30 1.00
CA GLN A 622 0.75 53.56 2.23
C GLN A 622 0.61 54.43 3.50
N ASP A 623 0.82 55.73 3.41
CA ASP A 623 1.00 56.64 4.54
C ASP A 623 -0.28 56.91 5.35
N TRP A 624 -0.11 57.09 6.67
CA TRP A 624 -1.11 57.73 7.51
C TRP A 624 -1.10 59.25 7.26
N SER A 625 -2.27 59.84 7.09
CA SER A 625 -2.40 61.28 6.88
C SER A 625 -2.27 62.07 8.19
N GLY A 626 -1.32 63.01 8.19
CA GLY A 626 -1.09 63.96 9.27
C GLY A 626 0.03 64.95 8.88
N PRO A 627 0.55 65.74 9.84
CA PRO A 627 1.75 66.54 9.62
C PRO A 627 2.99 65.64 9.58
N TYR A 628 3.89 65.90 8.64
CA TYR A 628 5.16 65.19 8.56
C TYR A 628 6.13 65.64 9.66
N THR A 629 6.89 64.70 10.21
CA THR A 629 8.00 65.00 11.12
C THR A 629 9.28 65.25 10.32
N ASN A 630 10.14 66.17 10.79
CA ASN A 630 11.35 66.57 10.06
C ASN A 630 12.39 65.43 10.00
N PRO A 631 12.97 65.07 8.83
CA PRO A 631 12.87 65.70 7.51
C PRO A 631 11.99 64.89 6.54
N HIS A 632 10.68 64.95 6.75
CA HIS A 632 9.63 64.24 6.01
C HIS A 632 9.53 62.73 6.28
N THR A 633 9.39 62.35 7.55
CA THR A 633 8.85 61.04 7.96
C THR A 633 7.34 61.17 8.25
N PRO A 634 6.47 60.34 7.63
CA PRO A 634 5.02 60.35 7.86
C PRO A 634 4.68 59.86 9.29
N PRO A 635 3.46 60.14 9.79
CA PRO A 635 2.97 59.55 11.04
C PRO A 635 3.01 58.01 11.02
N SER A 636 3.56 57.40 12.08
CA SER A 636 3.55 55.94 12.25
C SER A 636 2.17 55.35 12.55
N THR A 637 1.23 56.20 12.96
CA THR A 637 -0.16 55.87 13.33
C THR A 637 -1.09 57.01 12.94
N GLY A 638 -2.30 56.70 12.50
CA GLY A 638 -3.34 57.69 12.20
C GLY A 638 -4.72 57.07 12.14
N THR A 639 -5.72 57.86 11.73
CA THR A 639 -7.11 57.41 11.50
C THR A 639 -7.53 57.48 10.04
N HIS A 640 -6.75 58.15 9.19
CA HIS A 640 -7.02 58.33 7.76
C HIS A 640 -5.75 58.01 6.98
N ARG A 641 -5.87 57.32 5.85
CA ARG A 641 -4.77 57.11 4.89
C ARG A 641 -4.76 58.21 3.85
N VAL A 642 -3.62 58.38 3.18
CA VAL A 642 -3.42 59.38 2.14
C VAL A 642 -4.02 58.91 0.81
N LEU A 643 -4.63 59.87 0.08
CA LEU A 643 -5.10 59.73 -1.30
C LEU A 643 -4.43 60.80 -2.18
N ARG A 644 -4.04 60.44 -3.42
CA ARG A 644 -3.34 61.32 -4.38
C ARG A 644 -3.97 61.31 -5.78
N GLY A 645 -3.56 62.26 -6.64
CA GLY A 645 -3.93 62.31 -8.07
C GLY A 645 -5.17 63.15 -8.43
N GLY A 646 -6.18 63.20 -7.55
CA GLY A 646 -7.50 63.72 -7.93
C GLY A 646 -8.27 62.73 -8.80
N SER A 647 -9.59 62.88 -8.93
CA SER A 647 -10.43 61.95 -9.72
C SER A 647 -11.11 62.61 -10.91
N TYR A 648 -11.89 61.82 -11.67
CA TYR A 648 -12.76 62.34 -12.73
C TYR A 648 -13.81 63.35 -12.23
N HIS A 649 -14.10 63.40 -10.92
CA HIS A 649 -15.04 64.34 -10.31
C HIS A 649 -14.41 65.69 -10.00
N ASP A 650 -13.13 65.71 -9.62
CA ASP A 650 -12.50 66.88 -9.03
C ASP A 650 -12.11 67.97 -10.05
N GLU A 651 -12.09 69.23 -9.61
CA GLU A 651 -11.58 70.34 -10.43
C GLU A 651 -10.05 70.28 -10.64
N ALA A 652 -9.56 70.98 -11.66
CA ALA A 652 -8.15 71.07 -12.09
C ALA A 652 -7.12 71.39 -10.98
N GLN A 653 -7.56 71.94 -9.84
CA GLN A 653 -6.73 72.22 -8.66
C GLN A 653 -6.31 70.93 -7.93
N LYS A 654 -7.16 69.89 -7.95
CA LYS A 654 -6.91 68.58 -7.30
C LYS A 654 -6.06 67.63 -8.14
N LEU A 655 -5.81 67.98 -9.39
CA LEU A 655 -4.95 67.24 -10.31
C LEU A 655 -3.46 67.56 -10.14
N ALA A 656 -3.11 68.57 -9.33
CA ALA A 656 -1.73 68.98 -9.17
C ALA A 656 -0.89 67.86 -8.52
N THR A 657 0.38 67.76 -8.87
CA THR A 657 1.28 66.69 -8.40
C THR A 657 1.46 66.65 -6.88
N TRP A 658 1.21 67.76 -6.17
CA TRP A 658 1.18 67.87 -4.70
C TRP A 658 -0.22 67.67 -4.06
N ALA A 659 -1.28 67.55 -4.86
CA ALA A 659 -2.64 67.52 -4.36
C ALA A 659 -2.89 66.26 -3.54
N ARG A 660 -3.19 66.44 -2.26
CA ARG A 660 -3.50 65.37 -1.31
C ARG A 660 -4.95 65.42 -0.85
N PHE A 661 -5.51 64.26 -0.61
CA PHE A 661 -6.73 64.05 0.14
C PHE A 661 -6.49 62.97 1.21
N LYS A 662 -7.47 62.74 2.09
CA LYS A 662 -7.36 61.74 3.15
C LYS A 662 -8.71 61.14 3.48
N GLN A 663 -8.74 59.84 3.74
CA GLN A 663 -9.97 59.09 3.97
C GLN A 663 -9.71 57.97 4.98
N ASP A 664 -10.73 57.61 5.76
CA ASP A 664 -10.70 56.45 6.64
C ASP A 664 -10.38 55.18 5.81
N PRO A 665 -9.43 54.32 6.25
CA PRO A 665 -8.98 53.18 5.44
C PRO A 665 -10.08 52.16 5.11
N GLY A 666 -11.19 52.11 5.87
CA GLY A 666 -12.35 51.28 5.58
C GLY A 666 -13.39 51.92 4.66
N VAL A 667 -13.26 53.22 4.35
CA VAL A 667 -14.22 53.98 3.55
C VAL A 667 -13.72 54.17 2.12
N THR A 668 -14.62 54.05 1.14
CA THR A 668 -14.30 54.11 -0.30
C THR A 668 -15.44 54.71 -1.12
N SER A 669 -15.18 55.09 -2.37
CA SER A 669 -16.11 55.79 -3.27
C SER A 669 -15.96 55.35 -4.74
N VAL A 670 -16.89 55.78 -5.60
CA VAL A 670 -16.80 55.58 -7.07
C VAL A 670 -15.60 56.28 -7.71
N TRP A 671 -14.87 57.09 -6.94
CA TRP A 671 -13.72 57.89 -7.34
C TRP A 671 -12.41 57.40 -6.71
N THR A 672 -12.43 56.35 -5.88
CA THR A 672 -11.26 55.87 -5.11
C THR A 672 -10.75 54.55 -5.70
N GLY A 673 -9.51 54.55 -6.18
CA GLY A 673 -8.74 53.41 -6.68
C GLY A 673 -7.33 53.38 -6.08
N PHE A 674 -6.38 52.76 -6.78
CA PHE A 674 -4.97 52.71 -6.38
C PHE A 674 -4.07 52.22 -7.52
N ARG A 675 -2.75 52.35 -7.33
CA ARG A 675 -1.71 51.62 -8.06
C ARG A 675 -0.68 51.07 -7.08
N CYS A 676 0.06 50.05 -7.47
CA CYS A 676 1.10 49.41 -6.65
C CYS A 676 2.49 49.98 -6.91
N ALA A 677 3.42 49.64 -6.01
CA ALA A 677 4.84 49.89 -6.08
C ALA A 677 5.65 48.68 -5.60
N ASN A 678 6.97 48.73 -5.79
CA ASN A 678 7.98 47.76 -5.35
C ASN A 678 9.19 48.52 -4.78
#